data_AF-A0A7G2DS38-F1
#
_entry.id   AF-A0A7G2DS38-F1
#
_cell.length_a   1.000
_cell.length_b   1.000
_cell.length_c   1.000
_cell.angle_alpha   90.00
_cell.angle_beta   90.00
_cell.angle_gamma   90.00
#
_symmetry.space_group_name_H-M   'P 1'
#
loop_
_entity.id
_entity.type
_entity.pdbx_description
1 polymer ?
#
loop_
_entity_poly.entity_id
_entity_poly.type
_entity_poly.pdbx_seq_one_letter_code
_entity_poly.pdbx_strand_id
1 'polypeptide(L)'
;MDSDFGIPRELSPLQQLRSQYKPELPPCLQGTTVRVELGDGTTVAEAADSHTMARAFPHTLGQPLAHFLRETAQVADAHIITQLPSVRVGIVFCGRQAPGGHNVIWGLFEALKVHNAKSTLLGFLGGSEGLFAQKTLEITDDILQTYKNQGGYDLLGRTKDQIKTTEQVNAALKACTDLKLDGLVIIGGVISNTDAAHLAEFFAAAKCSTKVVGVPVTTNGDLKNQFVEANVGFDTICKVNSQLISNACTDALSAEKYYYFIRLMGRKHSHVALECTLQSHPNMVILGEEVAASKLTIFDIAKQICDAVQARAVEDKNHGVILIPEGLIVSIPEVYALLKEIHGLLRQGVSADKISTQLSPWSSALFEFLPPFIKKQLLLHPESDDSAQLSQIETEKLLAYLVETEMNKRLKEGTYKGKKFNAICHFFGYQARGSLPSKFDCDYAYVLGHICYHILAAGLNGYMATVTNLKSPVNKWKCGATPITAMMTVKHWSQDASYTLTSIGRPAIHPAMVDLKGKAYDLLRQNAQKFLMEDLYRNPGPLQYDGPGADAKAVSLCVEDQDYMGRIKKLQEYLDQVRTIVKPGCSQDVLKAALSVMASVTDVLTTISSNGDLLDEILFRLEPKSMAMMRCTNNSIKSYLSDPRFGPEYPSWVRPSLFNLGSYGATYVSNPGSKLIPMIVNGGLKGLSGISYPGGNVACTERAMCVGFAVNRNLTTKRFKIVGILEMETVYGFEINEGDSWRLSETSITTSSKSDVTTRMKPVYLDNTLHWLRNDGSIMSFNPETEQACLIPSIFHREPDTKLLFAESVKINRLTLISGTIETISVYTLVENHKWTLTRRIKNISIEEETLVYWNIAMYDGKCLVVRVKKMGLEPLASVLHVYDMEANSWGVLVSTLAWPNCVRDFYKLTPSLFFVEEDEQQKVLVASNDRRISYINSIMGLIDTTK
;
A
#
# COMPACT_ATOMS: atom_id res chain seq x y z
N MET A 1 -23.39 -33.26 -23.32
CA MET A 1 -24.02 -31.95 -23.05
C MET A 1 -24.61 -31.49 -24.36
N ASP A 2 -25.83 -31.93 -24.64
CA ASP A 2 -26.68 -31.35 -25.69
C ASP A 2 -27.44 -30.22 -25.00
N SER A 3 -26.77 -29.08 -24.84
CA SER A 3 -27.35 -27.88 -24.27
C SER A 3 -27.78 -26.96 -25.41
N ASP A 4 -29.00 -26.44 -25.29
CA ASP A 4 -29.70 -25.53 -26.22
C ASP A 4 -29.03 -24.13 -26.32
N PHE A 5 -27.75 -24.09 -26.69
CA PHE A 5 -27.02 -22.86 -26.95
C PHE A 5 -27.40 -22.28 -28.32
N GLY A 6 -27.49 -20.96 -28.42
CA GLY A 6 -27.83 -20.28 -29.67
C GLY A 6 -29.29 -20.39 -30.13
N ILE A 7 -30.17 -20.98 -29.32
CA ILE A 7 -31.59 -21.10 -29.68
C ILE A 7 -32.32 -19.79 -29.33
N PRO A 8 -33.06 -19.18 -30.28
CA PRO A 8 -33.87 -18.00 -30.02
C PRO A 8 -34.83 -18.22 -28.85
N ARG A 9 -34.91 -17.24 -27.94
CA ARG A 9 -35.72 -17.33 -26.73
C ARG A 9 -36.98 -16.48 -26.80
N GLU A 10 -38.03 -16.97 -26.15
CA GLU A 10 -39.21 -16.15 -25.86
C GLU A 10 -38.84 -15.10 -24.80
N LEU A 11 -39.00 -13.83 -25.16
CA LEU A 11 -38.66 -12.69 -24.31
C LEU A 11 -39.91 -12.14 -23.64
N SER A 12 -39.82 -11.80 -22.36
CA SER A 12 -40.86 -11.03 -21.67
C SER A 12 -41.04 -9.63 -22.28
N PRO A 13 -42.17 -8.93 -22.06
CA PRO A 13 -42.40 -7.60 -22.65
C PRO A 13 -41.27 -6.59 -22.38
N LEU A 14 -40.71 -6.59 -21.17
CA LEU A 14 -39.56 -5.73 -20.82
C LEU A 14 -38.30 -6.12 -21.61
N GLN A 15 -38.03 -7.42 -21.75
CA GLN A 15 -36.88 -7.90 -22.51
C GLN A 15 -37.00 -7.58 -24.01
N GLN A 16 -38.21 -7.68 -24.57
CA GLN A 16 -38.52 -7.27 -25.93
C GLN A 16 -38.30 -5.78 -26.15
N LEU A 17 -38.71 -4.93 -25.19
CA LEU A 17 -38.42 -3.50 -25.24
C LEU A 17 -36.91 -3.24 -25.13
N ARG A 18 -36.22 -3.95 -24.24
CA ARG A 18 -34.78 -3.80 -24.05
C ARG A 18 -33.96 -4.26 -25.25
N SER A 19 -34.37 -5.29 -25.97
CA SER A 19 -33.66 -5.73 -27.18
C SER A 19 -33.69 -4.67 -28.31
N GLN A 20 -34.61 -3.70 -28.24
CA GLN A 20 -34.70 -2.59 -29.19
C GLN A 20 -33.76 -1.43 -28.86
N TYR A 21 -33.23 -1.35 -27.62
CA TYR A 21 -32.27 -0.32 -27.26
C TYR A 21 -31.01 -0.45 -28.13
N LYS A 22 -30.61 0.65 -28.78
CA LYS A 22 -29.39 0.70 -29.59
C LYS A 22 -28.29 1.38 -28.78
N PRO A 23 -27.23 0.64 -28.40
CA PRO A 23 -26.13 1.24 -27.69
C PRO A 23 -25.45 2.34 -28.49
N GLU A 24 -25.00 3.37 -27.80
CA GLU A 24 -24.32 4.50 -28.45
C GLU A 24 -22.87 4.15 -28.83
N LEU A 25 -22.42 4.63 -29.99
CA LEU A 25 -21.02 4.50 -30.41
C LEU A 25 -20.28 5.83 -30.27
N PRO A 26 -19.08 5.83 -29.64
CA PRO A 26 -18.18 6.95 -29.66
C PRO A 26 -17.88 7.32 -31.10
N PRO A 27 -17.86 8.62 -31.42
CA PRO A 27 -17.71 9.03 -32.80
C PRO A 27 -16.41 8.60 -33.50
N CYS A 28 -15.36 8.23 -32.77
CA CYS A 28 -14.14 7.66 -33.34
C CYS A 28 -14.30 6.26 -33.95
N LEU A 29 -15.38 5.55 -33.61
CA LEU A 29 -15.73 4.23 -34.14
C LEU A 29 -16.94 4.28 -35.08
N GLN A 30 -17.49 5.46 -35.35
CA GLN A 30 -18.61 5.63 -36.27
C GLN A 30 -18.11 5.64 -37.73
N GLY A 31 -18.83 4.93 -38.60
CA GLY A 31 -18.51 4.83 -40.02
C GLY A 31 -17.66 3.61 -40.38
N THR A 32 -17.17 3.56 -41.61
CA THR A 32 -16.39 2.43 -42.15
C THR A 32 -14.88 2.68 -42.17
N THR A 33 -14.45 3.90 -41.81
CA THR A 33 -13.07 4.38 -41.92
C THR A 33 -12.55 4.85 -40.55
N VAL A 34 -11.97 3.91 -39.80
CA VAL A 34 -11.30 4.20 -38.53
C VAL A 34 -9.79 4.26 -38.73
N ARG A 35 -9.16 5.31 -38.19
CA ARG A 35 -7.70 5.47 -38.21
C ARG A 35 -7.09 4.90 -36.95
N VAL A 36 -5.96 4.22 -37.11
CA VAL A 36 -5.17 3.69 -36.00
C VAL A 36 -3.90 4.52 -35.87
N GLU A 37 -3.78 5.19 -34.74
CA GLU A 37 -2.56 5.87 -34.33
C GLU A 37 -1.82 4.94 -33.36
N LEU A 38 -0.59 4.58 -33.71
CA LEU A 38 0.31 3.86 -32.81
C LEU A 38 1.11 4.91 -32.05
N GLY A 39 0.90 4.97 -30.73
CA GLY A 39 1.66 5.82 -29.83
C GLY A 39 2.98 5.19 -29.41
N ASP A 40 3.50 5.62 -28.27
CA ASP A 40 4.77 5.11 -27.73
C ASP A 40 4.68 3.64 -27.31
N GLY A 41 5.83 2.95 -27.40
CA GLY A 41 6.03 1.61 -26.86
C GLY A 41 5.76 1.56 -25.36
N THR A 42 4.99 0.57 -24.89
CA THR A 42 4.70 0.44 -23.47
C THR A 42 5.89 -0.11 -22.69
N THR A 43 6.10 0.40 -21.48
CA THR A 43 7.05 -0.19 -20.53
C THR A 43 6.39 -1.26 -19.67
N VAL A 44 7.20 -2.07 -18.97
CA VAL A 44 6.70 -2.93 -17.89
C VAL A 44 6.11 -2.06 -16.77
N ALA A 45 5.11 -2.60 -16.07
CA ALA A 45 4.46 -1.90 -14.96
C ALA A 45 5.41 -1.66 -13.78
N GLU A 46 6.29 -2.63 -13.49
CA GLU A 46 7.33 -2.52 -12.47
C GLU A 46 8.72 -2.76 -13.07
N ALA A 47 9.65 -1.83 -12.84
CA ALA A 47 11.00 -1.93 -13.41
C ALA A 47 11.76 -3.18 -12.94
N ALA A 48 11.50 -3.64 -11.71
CA ALA A 48 12.09 -4.86 -11.14
C ALA A 48 11.73 -6.13 -11.94
N ASP A 49 10.61 -6.13 -12.65
CA ASP A 49 10.10 -7.28 -13.40
C ASP A 49 10.62 -7.36 -14.82
N SER A 50 11.32 -6.33 -15.30
CA SER A 50 11.69 -6.17 -16.70
C SER A 50 12.38 -7.40 -17.28
N HIS A 51 13.31 -8.02 -16.55
CA HIS A 51 14.02 -9.20 -17.03
C HIS A 51 13.09 -10.42 -17.16
N THR A 52 12.26 -10.68 -16.16
CA THR A 52 11.35 -11.84 -16.16
C THR A 52 10.28 -11.68 -17.23
N MET A 53 9.75 -10.47 -17.39
CA MET A 53 8.81 -10.11 -18.46
C MET A 53 9.42 -10.31 -19.84
N ALA A 54 10.64 -9.79 -20.08
CA ALA A 54 11.32 -9.94 -21.36
C ALA A 54 11.60 -11.41 -21.73
N ARG A 55 11.87 -12.25 -20.73
CA ARG A 55 12.07 -13.69 -20.94
C ARG A 55 10.75 -14.41 -21.24
N ALA A 56 9.65 -14.01 -20.60
CA ALA A 56 8.35 -14.64 -20.78
C ALA A 56 7.62 -14.17 -22.04
N PHE A 57 7.82 -12.92 -22.47
CA PHE A 57 7.13 -12.28 -23.60
C PHE A 57 8.09 -11.67 -24.64
N PRO A 58 9.00 -12.44 -25.24
CA PRO A 58 9.94 -11.91 -26.24
C PRO A 58 9.26 -11.34 -27.49
N HIS A 59 8.03 -11.73 -27.83
CA HIS A 59 7.34 -11.30 -29.05
C HIS A 59 6.28 -10.21 -28.83
N THR A 60 5.74 -10.08 -27.61
CA THR A 60 4.62 -9.14 -27.30
C THR A 60 4.98 -8.05 -26.29
N LEU A 61 6.16 -8.07 -25.69
CA LEU A 61 6.61 -7.00 -24.80
C LEU A 61 7.01 -5.74 -25.59
N GLY A 62 6.73 -4.56 -25.04
CA GLY A 62 7.18 -3.28 -25.62
C GLY A 62 6.35 -2.76 -26.79
N GLN A 63 5.24 -3.45 -27.11
CA GLN A 63 4.33 -3.05 -28.18
C GLN A 63 3.73 -1.64 -27.93
N PRO A 64 3.41 -0.87 -28.98
CA PRO A 64 2.89 0.49 -28.83
C PRO A 64 1.44 0.51 -28.35
N LEU A 65 1.05 1.57 -27.64
CA LEU A 65 -0.36 1.87 -27.42
C LEU A 65 -1.05 2.15 -28.76
N ALA A 66 -2.30 1.71 -28.91
CA ALA A 66 -3.09 2.03 -30.09
C ALA A 66 -4.26 2.94 -29.71
N HIS A 67 -4.48 3.99 -30.50
CA HIS A 67 -5.61 4.90 -30.37
C HIS A 67 -6.44 4.88 -31.64
N PHE A 68 -7.76 4.83 -31.48
CA PHE A 68 -8.70 4.85 -32.59
C PHE A 68 -9.29 6.24 -32.76
N LEU A 69 -9.08 6.81 -33.95
CA LEU A 69 -9.45 8.18 -34.29
C LEU A 69 -10.41 8.20 -35.49
N ARG A 70 -11.20 9.28 -35.58
CA ARG A 70 -12.02 9.57 -36.76
C ARG A 70 -11.15 9.82 -37.98
N GLU A 71 -11.69 9.53 -39.16
CA GLU A 71 -11.07 9.88 -40.44
C GLU A 71 -10.70 11.37 -40.58
N THR A 72 -11.52 12.27 -40.03
CA THR A 72 -11.28 13.73 -40.11
C THR A 72 -10.13 14.23 -39.24
N ALA A 73 -9.55 13.38 -38.38
CA ALA A 73 -8.42 13.77 -37.54
C ALA A 73 -7.12 13.83 -38.38
N GLN A 74 -6.58 15.03 -38.57
CA GLN A 74 -5.29 15.24 -39.24
C GLN A 74 -4.15 14.92 -38.26
N VAL A 75 -3.67 13.69 -38.28
CA VAL A 75 -2.48 13.24 -37.53
C VAL A 75 -1.49 12.66 -38.54
N ALA A 76 -0.23 13.10 -38.49
CA ALA A 76 0.77 12.86 -39.54
C ALA A 76 1.18 11.38 -39.70
N ASP A 77 0.99 10.56 -38.66
CA ASP A 77 1.48 9.17 -38.59
C ASP A 77 0.37 8.10 -38.42
N ALA A 78 -0.91 8.49 -38.57
CA ALA A 78 -2.03 7.58 -38.40
C ALA A 78 -2.23 6.68 -39.63
N HIS A 79 -2.23 5.36 -39.42
CA HIS A 79 -2.49 4.38 -40.46
C HIS A 79 -4.00 4.29 -40.72
N ILE A 80 -4.40 4.44 -41.98
CA ILE A 80 -5.79 4.24 -42.41
C ILE A 80 -5.97 2.75 -42.71
N ILE A 81 -6.96 2.11 -42.09
CA ILE A 81 -7.35 0.75 -42.46
C ILE A 81 -8.08 0.84 -43.81
N THR A 82 -7.33 0.72 -44.92
CA THR A 82 -7.87 0.81 -46.28
C THR A 82 -8.29 -0.54 -46.85
N GLN A 83 -7.80 -1.64 -46.28
CA GLN A 83 -8.15 -3.00 -46.68
C GLN A 83 -9.12 -3.59 -45.67
N LEU A 84 -10.30 -3.99 -46.14
CA LEU A 84 -11.34 -4.65 -45.36
C LEU A 84 -11.45 -6.12 -45.80
N PRO A 85 -10.42 -6.97 -45.57
CA PRO A 85 -10.49 -8.36 -45.96
C PRO A 85 -11.60 -9.09 -45.20
N SER A 86 -12.10 -10.18 -45.79
CA SER A 86 -13.02 -11.07 -45.09
C SER A 86 -12.25 -11.73 -43.96
N VAL A 87 -12.67 -11.52 -42.72
CA VAL A 87 -12.01 -12.07 -41.53
C VAL A 87 -12.90 -13.08 -40.81
N ARG A 88 -12.27 -14.06 -40.18
CA ARG A 88 -12.93 -15.12 -39.44
C ARG A 88 -12.47 -15.09 -38.00
N VAL A 89 -13.39 -14.76 -37.10
CA VAL A 89 -13.09 -14.45 -35.70
C VAL A 89 -13.76 -15.47 -34.79
N GLY A 90 -12.99 -16.06 -33.88
CA GLY A 90 -13.50 -16.87 -32.78
C GLY A 90 -13.78 -16.01 -31.54
N ILE A 91 -14.83 -16.31 -30.78
CA ILE A 91 -15.15 -15.62 -29.53
C ILE A 91 -15.54 -16.61 -28.43
N VAL A 92 -15.05 -16.37 -27.20
CA VAL A 92 -15.26 -17.28 -26.08
C VAL A 92 -15.54 -16.52 -24.77
N PHE A 93 -16.51 -17.02 -24.00
CA PHE A 93 -16.75 -16.58 -22.64
C PHE A 93 -15.91 -17.39 -21.65
N CYS A 94 -15.06 -16.70 -20.89
CA CYS A 94 -14.24 -17.31 -19.85
C CYS A 94 -14.64 -16.79 -18.47
N GLY A 95 -14.78 -17.70 -17.50
CA GLY A 95 -15.04 -17.37 -16.10
C GLY A 95 -16.51 -17.29 -15.70
N ARG A 96 -16.81 -16.42 -14.75
CA ARG A 96 -18.17 -16.24 -14.18
C ARG A 96 -18.95 -15.25 -15.05
N GLN A 97 -20.26 -15.46 -15.21
CA GLN A 97 -21.09 -14.61 -16.05
C GLN A 97 -21.25 -13.19 -15.48
N ALA A 98 -21.32 -12.21 -16.37
CA ALA A 98 -21.49 -10.80 -16.05
C ALA A 98 -22.53 -10.16 -17.01
N PRO A 99 -23.39 -9.26 -16.52
CA PRO A 99 -24.28 -8.49 -17.39
C PRO A 99 -23.47 -7.70 -18.44
N GLY A 100 -23.94 -7.71 -19.70
CA GLY A 100 -23.28 -7.01 -20.80
C GLY A 100 -22.36 -7.87 -21.68
N GLY A 101 -22.03 -9.12 -21.30
CA GLY A 101 -21.18 -9.97 -22.15
C GLY A 101 -21.74 -10.23 -23.55
N HIS A 102 -23.06 -10.40 -23.68
CA HIS A 102 -23.72 -10.54 -24.98
C HIS A 102 -23.56 -9.28 -25.86
N ASN A 103 -23.50 -8.09 -25.26
CA ASN A 103 -23.32 -6.84 -25.99
C ASN A 103 -21.92 -6.72 -26.61
N VAL A 104 -20.90 -7.36 -26.02
CA VAL A 104 -19.56 -7.46 -26.65
C VAL A 104 -19.64 -8.28 -27.94
N ILE A 105 -20.33 -9.43 -27.91
CA ILE A 105 -20.54 -10.27 -29.10
C ILE A 105 -21.32 -9.49 -30.16
N TRP A 106 -22.38 -8.78 -29.77
CA TRP A 106 -23.17 -7.96 -30.69
C TRP A 106 -22.32 -6.85 -31.32
N GLY A 107 -21.55 -6.09 -30.53
CA GLY A 107 -20.68 -5.04 -31.05
C GLY A 107 -19.64 -5.56 -32.04
N LEU A 108 -19.00 -6.69 -31.72
CA LEU A 108 -18.05 -7.33 -32.62
C LEU A 108 -18.71 -7.85 -33.91
N PHE A 109 -19.86 -8.50 -33.79
CA PHE A 109 -20.62 -9.01 -34.95
C PHE A 109 -21.01 -7.86 -35.89
N GLU A 110 -21.54 -6.77 -35.35
CA GLU A 110 -21.96 -5.61 -36.14
C GLU A 110 -20.75 -4.95 -36.82
N ALA A 111 -19.65 -4.74 -36.10
CA ALA A 111 -18.40 -4.21 -36.68
C ALA A 111 -17.90 -5.09 -37.85
N LEU A 112 -17.88 -6.41 -37.68
CA LEU A 112 -17.48 -7.36 -38.71
C LEU A 112 -18.35 -7.24 -39.97
N LYS A 113 -19.69 -7.21 -39.80
CA LYS A 113 -20.64 -7.17 -40.92
C LYS A 113 -20.69 -5.84 -41.64
N VAL A 114 -20.58 -4.72 -40.91
CA VAL A 114 -20.56 -3.36 -41.48
C VAL A 114 -19.34 -3.16 -42.37
N HIS A 115 -18.18 -3.67 -41.96
CA HIS A 115 -16.94 -3.48 -42.71
C HIS A 115 -16.76 -4.51 -43.84
N ASN A 116 -17.13 -5.78 -43.61
CA ASN A 116 -17.17 -6.78 -44.67
C ASN A 116 -18.22 -7.86 -44.35
N ALA A 117 -19.32 -7.86 -45.11
CA ALA A 117 -20.44 -8.78 -44.93
C ALA A 117 -20.06 -10.28 -45.01
N LYS A 118 -18.94 -10.62 -45.66
CA LYS A 118 -18.42 -12.00 -45.78
C LYS A 118 -17.67 -12.48 -44.52
N SER A 119 -17.35 -11.57 -43.60
CA SER A 119 -16.71 -11.92 -42.33
C SER A 119 -17.60 -12.85 -41.50
N THR A 120 -16.99 -13.75 -40.75
CA THR A 120 -17.69 -14.79 -39.96
C THR A 120 -17.28 -14.69 -38.50
N LEU A 121 -18.26 -14.85 -37.61
CA LEU A 121 -18.04 -14.87 -36.16
C LEU A 121 -18.45 -16.24 -35.62
N LEU A 122 -17.51 -16.93 -34.99
CA LEU A 122 -17.71 -18.27 -34.43
C LEU A 122 -17.64 -18.18 -32.90
N GLY A 123 -18.74 -18.48 -32.23
CA GLY A 123 -18.79 -18.58 -30.78
C GLY A 123 -18.42 -19.99 -30.29
N PHE A 124 -17.50 -20.10 -29.33
CA PHE A 124 -17.14 -21.38 -28.73
C PHE A 124 -18.09 -21.78 -27.60
N LEU A 125 -18.67 -22.98 -27.71
CA LEU A 125 -19.72 -23.47 -26.83
C LEU A 125 -19.16 -24.09 -25.55
N GLY A 126 -19.61 -23.59 -24.40
CA GLY A 126 -19.15 -24.04 -23.10
C GLY A 126 -17.75 -23.53 -22.79
N GLY A 127 -17.44 -22.27 -23.10
CA GLY A 127 -16.18 -21.62 -22.73
C GLY A 127 -14.93 -22.27 -23.32
N SER A 128 -13.85 -22.30 -22.53
CA SER A 128 -12.53 -22.83 -22.94
C SER A 128 -12.56 -24.30 -23.34
N GLU A 129 -13.40 -25.13 -22.71
CA GLU A 129 -13.58 -26.53 -23.10
C GLU A 129 -14.17 -26.66 -24.51
N GLY A 130 -15.08 -25.75 -24.88
CA GLY A 130 -15.58 -25.61 -26.24
C GLY A 130 -14.49 -25.26 -27.25
N LEU A 131 -13.57 -24.37 -26.87
CA LEU A 131 -12.41 -24.01 -27.67
C LEU A 131 -11.52 -25.21 -27.91
N PHE A 132 -11.16 -25.97 -26.87
CA PHE A 132 -10.30 -27.15 -27.00
C PHE A 132 -10.95 -28.26 -27.83
N ALA A 133 -12.26 -28.46 -27.65
CA ALA A 133 -13.05 -29.45 -28.37
C ALA A 133 -13.52 -28.99 -29.77
N GLN A 134 -13.18 -27.77 -30.19
CA GLN A 134 -13.62 -27.15 -31.45
C GLN A 134 -15.15 -27.10 -31.62
N LYS A 135 -15.89 -27.03 -30.51
CA LYS A 135 -17.36 -26.91 -30.53
C LYS A 135 -17.74 -25.46 -30.75
N THR A 136 -18.26 -25.18 -31.95
CA THR A 136 -18.55 -23.81 -32.38
C THR A 136 -20.01 -23.65 -32.80
N LEU A 137 -20.48 -22.42 -32.69
CA LEU A 137 -21.76 -21.93 -33.21
C LEU A 137 -21.45 -20.69 -34.06
N GLU A 138 -21.88 -20.68 -35.32
CA GLU A 138 -21.80 -19.46 -36.13
C GLU A 138 -22.84 -18.45 -35.64
N ILE A 139 -22.38 -17.26 -35.27
CA ILE A 139 -23.24 -16.19 -34.77
C ILE A 139 -23.89 -15.48 -35.97
N THR A 140 -25.22 -15.45 -35.99
CA THR A 140 -26.03 -14.77 -37.00
C THR A 140 -26.95 -13.73 -36.36
N ASP A 141 -27.53 -12.83 -37.16
CA ASP A 141 -28.49 -11.84 -36.68
C ASP A 141 -29.72 -12.48 -36.03
N ASP A 142 -30.23 -13.58 -36.59
CA ASP A 142 -31.39 -14.31 -36.08
C ASP A 142 -31.14 -14.86 -34.67
N ILE A 143 -29.94 -15.41 -34.44
CA ILE A 143 -29.53 -15.86 -33.11
C ILE A 143 -29.44 -14.66 -32.18
N LEU A 144 -28.69 -13.62 -32.57
CA LEU A 144 -28.43 -12.47 -31.71
C LEU A 144 -29.67 -11.67 -31.33
N GLN A 145 -30.72 -11.66 -32.17
CA GLN A 145 -31.93 -10.85 -31.95
C GLN A 145 -32.51 -10.99 -30.55
N THR A 146 -32.50 -12.21 -30.00
CA THR A 146 -33.05 -12.49 -28.66
C THR A 146 -32.05 -12.28 -27.51
N TYR A 147 -30.76 -12.09 -27.81
CA TYR A 147 -29.70 -11.87 -26.81
C TYR A 147 -29.23 -10.41 -26.70
N LYS A 148 -29.66 -9.53 -27.63
CA LYS A 148 -29.37 -8.09 -27.57
C LYS A 148 -29.85 -7.49 -26.25
N ASN A 149 -28.93 -6.84 -25.54
CA ASN A 149 -29.16 -6.19 -24.23
C ASN A 149 -29.71 -7.13 -23.14
N GLN A 150 -29.43 -8.43 -23.25
CA GLN A 150 -29.81 -9.41 -22.22
C GLN A 150 -28.63 -9.73 -21.29
N GLY A 151 -28.95 -10.10 -20.05
CA GLY A 151 -27.98 -10.63 -19.09
C GLY A 151 -27.59 -12.08 -19.39
N GLY A 152 -26.69 -12.64 -18.57
CA GLY A 152 -26.25 -14.04 -18.69
C GLY A 152 -25.21 -14.25 -19.79
N TYR A 153 -24.68 -15.49 -19.86
CA TYR A 153 -23.76 -16.00 -20.89
C TYR A 153 -24.37 -17.23 -21.61
N ASP A 154 -25.68 -17.36 -21.56
CA ASP A 154 -26.43 -18.51 -22.04
C ASP A 154 -26.50 -18.64 -23.56
N LEU A 155 -26.03 -17.63 -24.32
CA LEU A 155 -25.81 -17.75 -25.76
C LEU A 155 -24.78 -18.83 -26.10
N LEU A 156 -23.64 -18.84 -25.41
CA LEU A 156 -22.53 -19.77 -25.66
C LEU A 156 -22.25 -20.71 -24.49
N GLY A 157 -22.74 -20.41 -23.29
CA GLY A 157 -22.27 -21.05 -22.07
C GLY A 157 -20.91 -20.53 -21.62
N ARG A 158 -20.40 -21.09 -20.50
CA ARG A 158 -19.15 -20.66 -19.87
C ARG A 158 -18.44 -21.83 -19.19
N THR A 159 -17.14 -21.68 -18.96
CA THR A 159 -16.34 -22.57 -18.09
C THR A 159 -15.75 -21.84 -16.89
N LYS A 160 -15.39 -22.60 -15.85
CA LYS A 160 -14.58 -22.10 -14.73
C LYS A 160 -13.07 -22.20 -15.02
N ASP A 161 -12.69 -22.82 -16.13
CA ASP A 161 -11.34 -23.31 -16.35
C ASP A 161 -10.37 -22.24 -16.84
N GLN A 162 -9.10 -22.49 -16.57
CA GLN A 162 -7.97 -21.66 -16.97
C GLN A 162 -7.17 -22.40 -18.02
N ILE A 163 -6.58 -21.65 -18.95
CA ILE A 163 -5.75 -22.20 -20.02
C ILE A 163 -4.31 -22.23 -19.51
N LYS A 164 -3.98 -23.29 -18.75
CA LYS A 164 -2.70 -23.40 -18.04
C LYS A 164 -1.75 -24.39 -18.66
N THR A 165 -2.25 -25.59 -19.00
CA THR A 165 -1.37 -26.71 -19.34
C THR A 165 -0.91 -26.60 -20.79
N THR A 166 0.25 -27.18 -21.07
CA THR A 166 0.79 -27.22 -22.44
C THR A 166 -0.19 -27.91 -23.39
N GLU A 167 -0.92 -28.93 -22.91
CA GLU A 167 -1.94 -29.63 -23.68
C GLU A 167 -3.11 -28.71 -24.04
N GLN A 168 -3.61 -27.91 -23.08
CA GLN A 168 -4.68 -26.93 -23.31
C GLN A 168 -4.26 -25.83 -24.29
N VAL A 169 -3.05 -25.30 -24.12
CA VAL A 169 -2.49 -24.27 -25.02
C VAL A 169 -2.33 -24.82 -26.44
N ASN A 170 -1.81 -26.05 -26.59
CA ASN A 170 -1.70 -26.72 -27.88
C ASN A 170 -3.07 -27.02 -28.50
N ALA A 171 -4.07 -27.40 -27.68
CA ALA A 171 -5.44 -27.61 -28.15
C ALA A 171 -6.05 -26.31 -28.68
N ALA A 172 -5.84 -25.18 -28.00
CA ALA A 172 -6.28 -23.87 -28.47
C ALA A 172 -5.60 -23.46 -29.79
N LEU A 173 -4.28 -23.66 -29.90
CA LEU A 173 -3.54 -23.42 -31.14
C LEU A 173 -4.08 -24.27 -32.31
N LYS A 174 -4.29 -25.56 -32.05
CA LYS A 174 -4.85 -26.50 -33.02
C LYS A 174 -6.24 -26.05 -33.46
N ALA A 175 -7.12 -25.71 -32.51
CA ALA A 175 -8.46 -25.21 -32.81
C ALA A 175 -8.44 -23.97 -33.70
N CYS A 176 -7.60 -22.98 -33.39
CA CYS A 176 -7.48 -21.76 -34.18
C CYS A 176 -6.95 -22.03 -35.61
N THR A 177 -6.02 -22.97 -35.74
CA THR A 177 -5.42 -23.35 -37.03
C THR A 177 -6.38 -24.18 -37.89
N ASP A 178 -7.01 -25.20 -37.33
CA ASP A 178 -7.99 -26.07 -38.01
C ASP A 178 -9.19 -25.24 -38.47
N LEU A 179 -9.63 -24.31 -37.63
CA LEU A 179 -10.68 -23.36 -37.93
C LEU A 179 -10.16 -22.11 -38.67
N LYS A 180 -8.91 -22.03 -39.13
CA LYS A 180 -8.41 -20.90 -39.94
C LYS A 180 -8.84 -19.53 -39.41
N LEU A 181 -8.70 -19.30 -38.10
CA LEU A 181 -9.13 -18.06 -37.47
C LEU A 181 -8.09 -16.97 -37.70
N ASP A 182 -8.55 -15.78 -38.08
CA ASP A 182 -7.72 -14.57 -38.12
C ASP A 182 -7.59 -13.96 -36.72
N GLY A 183 -8.62 -14.12 -35.88
CA GLY A 183 -8.65 -13.58 -34.53
C GLY A 183 -9.36 -14.49 -33.52
N LEU A 184 -8.93 -14.44 -32.26
CA LEU A 184 -9.57 -15.05 -31.11
C LEU A 184 -9.83 -13.98 -30.03
N VAL A 185 -11.10 -13.73 -29.73
CA VAL A 185 -11.54 -12.77 -28.71
C VAL A 185 -11.91 -13.51 -27.43
N ILE A 186 -11.22 -13.19 -26.35
CA ILE A 186 -11.41 -13.79 -25.02
C ILE A 186 -12.11 -12.77 -24.12
N ILE A 187 -13.35 -13.07 -23.73
CA ILE A 187 -14.14 -12.26 -22.81
C ILE A 187 -13.97 -12.80 -21.40
N GLY A 188 -13.43 -12.00 -20.48
CA GLY A 188 -13.35 -12.40 -19.07
C GLY A 188 -12.63 -11.41 -18.18
N GLY A 189 -12.33 -11.84 -16.95
CA GLY A 189 -11.67 -11.02 -15.94
C GLY A 189 -10.15 -11.12 -15.98
N VAL A 190 -9.52 -10.82 -14.83
CA VAL A 190 -8.06 -10.81 -14.63
C VAL A 190 -7.37 -12.07 -15.14
N ILE A 191 -7.88 -13.24 -14.74
CA ILE A 191 -7.27 -14.53 -15.08
C ILE A 191 -7.39 -14.83 -16.57
N SER A 192 -8.58 -14.63 -17.14
CA SER A 192 -8.83 -14.90 -18.57
C SER A 192 -7.99 -14.01 -19.49
N ASN A 193 -7.77 -12.75 -19.10
CA ASN A 193 -6.89 -11.85 -19.85
C ASN A 193 -5.39 -12.16 -19.63
N THR A 194 -5.02 -12.72 -18.47
CA THR A 194 -3.69 -13.30 -18.28
C THR A 194 -3.47 -14.47 -19.24
N ASP A 195 -4.44 -15.39 -19.34
CA ASP A 195 -4.39 -16.51 -20.28
C ASP A 195 -4.32 -16.01 -21.74
N ALA A 196 -5.06 -14.95 -22.07
CA ALA A 196 -5.02 -14.32 -23.40
C ALA A 196 -3.61 -13.80 -23.77
N ALA A 197 -2.88 -13.20 -22.83
CA ALA A 197 -1.51 -12.75 -23.07
C ALA A 197 -0.56 -13.93 -23.32
N HIS A 198 -0.64 -14.98 -22.48
CA HIS A 198 0.18 -16.19 -22.65
C HIS A 198 -0.13 -16.92 -23.96
N LEU A 199 -1.40 -16.98 -24.36
CA LEU A 199 -1.80 -17.53 -25.66
C LEU A 199 -1.28 -16.69 -26.83
N ALA A 200 -1.38 -15.36 -26.75
CA ALA A 200 -0.89 -14.46 -27.79
C ALA A 200 0.60 -14.65 -28.05
N GLU A 201 1.38 -14.76 -26.98
CA GLU A 201 2.83 -15.00 -27.04
C GLU A 201 3.14 -16.37 -27.62
N PHE A 202 2.43 -17.42 -27.17
CA PHE A 202 2.61 -18.77 -27.67
C PHE A 202 2.27 -18.87 -29.17
N PHE A 203 1.19 -18.23 -29.60
CA PHE A 203 0.78 -18.19 -31.01
C PHE A 203 1.81 -17.46 -31.86
N ALA A 204 2.39 -16.37 -31.36
CA ALA A 204 3.47 -15.65 -32.04
C ALA A 204 4.73 -16.52 -32.18
N ALA A 205 5.15 -17.21 -31.12
CA ALA A 205 6.29 -18.14 -31.14
C ALA A 205 6.06 -19.32 -32.11
N ALA A 206 4.83 -19.84 -32.17
CA ALA A 206 4.41 -20.90 -33.09
C ALA A 206 4.17 -20.40 -34.52
N LYS A 207 4.34 -19.10 -34.80
CA LYS A 207 4.06 -18.46 -36.10
C LYS A 207 2.62 -18.66 -36.59
N CYS A 208 1.67 -18.76 -35.66
CA CYS A 208 0.25 -18.78 -35.97
C CYS A 208 -0.20 -17.39 -36.46
N SER A 209 -1.03 -17.34 -37.49
CA SER A 209 -1.58 -16.08 -38.01
C SER A 209 -2.64 -15.48 -37.09
N THR A 210 -3.31 -16.31 -36.27
CA THR A 210 -4.39 -15.89 -35.38
C THR A 210 -3.92 -14.90 -34.33
N LYS A 211 -4.60 -13.75 -34.23
CA LYS A 211 -4.36 -12.72 -33.23
C LYS A 211 -5.25 -12.93 -32.02
N VAL A 212 -4.72 -12.77 -30.81
CA VAL A 212 -5.51 -12.92 -29.57
C VAL A 212 -5.81 -11.55 -28.97
N VAL A 213 -7.08 -11.31 -28.63
CA VAL A 213 -7.59 -10.05 -28.06
C VAL A 213 -8.35 -10.32 -26.77
N GLY A 214 -8.04 -9.56 -25.72
CA GLY A 214 -8.72 -9.61 -24.43
C GLY A 214 -9.80 -8.54 -24.27
N VAL A 215 -10.88 -8.87 -23.55
CA VAL A 215 -11.95 -7.92 -23.21
C VAL A 215 -12.20 -7.91 -21.69
N PRO A 216 -12.16 -6.75 -21.02
CA PRO A 216 -12.24 -6.64 -19.56
C PRO A 216 -13.69 -6.74 -19.04
N VAL A 217 -14.20 -7.97 -18.92
CA VAL A 217 -15.56 -8.25 -18.44
C VAL A 217 -15.51 -9.03 -17.13
N THR A 218 -15.88 -8.38 -16.03
CA THR A 218 -15.86 -8.99 -14.69
C THR A 218 -16.82 -8.26 -13.76
N THR A 219 -17.41 -9.03 -12.84
CA THR A 219 -18.36 -8.53 -11.84
C THR A 219 -17.70 -7.90 -10.63
N ASN A 220 -16.38 -8.09 -10.48
CA ASN A 220 -15.68 -7.78 -9.24
C ASN A 220 -15.13 -6.35 -9.20
N GLY A 221 -15.02 -5.66 -10.34
CA GLY A 221 -14.37 -4.35 -10.43
C GLY A 221 -12.86 -4.39 -10.20
N ASP A 222 -12.24 -5.57 -10.28
CA ASP A 222 -10.86 -5.84 -9.89
C ASP A 222 -9.86 -5.85 -11.07
N LEU A 223 -10.32 -5.82 -12.32
CA LEU A 223 -9.43 -5.63 -13.48
C LEU A 223 -9.32 -4.14 -13.78
N LYS A 224 -8.65 -3.41 -12.88
CA LYS A 224 -8.57 -1.95 -12.90
C LYS A 224 -7.12 -1.51 -12.83
N ASN A 225 -6.72 -0.58 -13.69
CA ASN A 225 -5.36 -0.04 -13.74
C ASN A 225 -5.38 1.29 -14.51
N GLN A 226 -4.21 1.85 -14.79
CA GLN A 226 -4.07 3.13 -15.49
C GLN A 226 -4.69 3.17 -16.91
N PHE A 227 -4.96 2.02 -17.52
CA PHE A 227 -5.56 1.90 -18.86
C PHE A 227 -7.02 1.42 -18.83
N VAL A 228 -7.46 0.78 -17.74
CA VAL A 228 -8.80 0.22 -17.58
C VAL A 228 -9.48 0.90 -16.39
N GLU A 229 -10.36 1.85 -16.68
CA GLU A 229 -11.09 2.65 -15.66
C GLU A 229 -12.21 1.85 -14.98
N ALA A 230 -12.88 0.96 -15.73
CA ALA A 230 -14.00 0.15 -15.25
C ALA A 230 -14.14 -1.19 -15.99
N ASN A 231 -14.90 -2.11 -15.42
CA ASN A 231 -15.21 -3.41 -16.01
C ASN A 231 -16.67 -3.52 -16.40
N VAL A 232 -16.94 -4.15 -17.54
CA VAL A 232 -18.31 -4.46 -17.97
C VAL A 232 -18.96 -5.39 -16.95
N GLY A 233 -20.14 -5.01 -16.50
CA GLY A 233 -21.01 -5.76 -15.58
C GLY A 233 -20.88 -5.32 -14.13
N PHE A 234 -19.82 -4.58 -13.76
CA PHE A 234 -19.64 -4.07 -12.40
C PHE A 234 -20.72 -3.04 -12.03
N ASP A 235 -21.04 -2.11 -12.94
CA ASP A 235 -22.06 -1.07 -12.72
C ASP A 235 -23.44 -1.69 -12.49
N THR A 236 -23.86 -2.62 -13.37
CA THR A 236 -25.14 -3.32 -13.25
C THR A 236 -25.25 -4.07 -11.92
N ILE A 237 -24.22 -4.84 -11.55
CA ILE A 237 -24.27 -5.66 -10.35
C ILE A 237 -24.31 -4.82 -9.09
N CYS A 238 -23.54 -3.73 -9.03
CA CYS A 238 -23.57 -2.83 -7.89
C CYS A 238 -24.94 -2.18 -7.73
N LYS A 239 -25.60 -1.76 -8.83
CA LYS A 239 -26.96 -1.20 -8.77
C LYS A 239 -27.99 -2.21 -8.30
N VAL A 240 -27.98 -3.44 -8.83
CA VAL A 240 -28.92 -4.50 -8.43
C VAL A 240 -28.71 -4.90 -6.97
N ASN A 241 -27.45 -5.07 -6.53
CA ASN A 241 -27.16 -5.36 -5.12
C ASN A 241 -27.57 -4.19 -4.21
N SER A 242 -27.29 -2.94 -4.61
CA SER A 242 -27.67 -1.74 -3.85
C SER A 242 -29.19 -1.62 -3.72
N GLN A 243 -29.96 -1.96 -4.75
CA GLN A 243 -31.42 -2.04 -4.66
C GLN A 243 -31.85 -3.04 -3.57
N LEU A 244 -31.31 -4.25 -3.57
CA LEU A 244 -31.65 -5.29 -2.59
C LEU A 244 -31.25 -4.88 -1.16
N ILE A 245 -30.05 -4.32 -1.00
CA ILE A 245 -29.56 -3.81 0.29
C ILE A 245 -30.46 -2.70 0.79
N SER A 246 -30.84 -1.76 -0.08
CA SER A 246 -31.69 -0.62 0.30
C SER A 246 -33.09 -1.04 0.75
N ASN A 247 -33.63 -2.10 0.14
CA ASN A 247 -34.88 -2.70 0.59
C ASN A 247 -34.72 -3.31 1.99
N ALA A 248 -33.61 -4.00 2.26
CA ALA A 248 -33.30 -4.53 3.60
C ALA A 248 -33.07 -3.40 4.63
N CYS A 249 -32.42 -2.30 4.23
CA CYS A 249 -32.27 -1.08 5.04
C CYS A 249 -33.64 -0.49 5.43
N THR A 250 -34.57 -0.41 4.47
CA THR A 250 -35.94 0.08 4.71
C THR A 250 -36.72 -0.84 5.64
N ASP A 251 -36.56 -2.15 5.48
CA ASP A 251 -37.14 -3.16 6.38
C ASP A 251 -36.55 -3.06 7.80
N ALA A 252 -35.24 -2.84 7.93
CA ALA A 252 -34.57 -2.63 9.21
C ALA A 252 -35.13 -1.42 9.96
N LEU A 253 -35.41 -0.30 9.26
CA LEU A 253 -36.11 0.85 9.84
C LEU A 253 -37.55 0.55 10.24
N SER A 254 -38.25 -0.28 9.47
CA SER A 254 -39.66 -0.57 9.71
C SER A 254 -39.86 -1.55 10.89
N ALA A 255 -38.93 -2.49 11.06
CA ALA A 255 -39.02 -3.53 12.07
C ALA A 255 -38.33 -3.16 13.40
N GLU A 256 -37.31 -2.29 13.38
CA GLU A 256 -36.55 -1.77 14.53
C GLU A 256 -36.05 -2.84 15.53
N LYS A 257 -35.73 -4.05 15.02
CA LYS A 257 -35.39 -5.21 15.86
C LYS A 257 -34.36 -6.19 15.30
N TYR A 258 -33.89 -5.98 14.07
CA TYR A 258 -33.02 -6.92 13.37
C TYR A 258 -31.71 -6.26 12.95
N TYR A 259 -30.62 -7.00 13.09
CA TYR A 259 -29.34 -6.70 12.45
C TYR A 259 -29.15 -7.60 11.22
N TYR A 260 -29.08 -7.01 10.04
CA TYR A 260 -28.92 -7.73 8.78
C TYR A 260 -27.44 -7.84 8.43
N PHE A 261 -26.95 -9.07 8.28
CA PHE A 261 -25.60 -9.40 7.83
C PHE A 261 -25.68 -9.80 6.35
N ILE A 262 -25.25 -8.91 5.47
CA ILE A 262 -25.37 -9.09 4.03
C ILE A 262 -23.99 -9.38 3.45
N ARG A 263 -23.75 -10.63 3.06
CA ARG A 263 -22.57 -11.00 2.29
C ARG A 263 -22.74 -10.59 0.83
N LEU A 264 -21.70 -9.98 0.26
CA LEU A 264 -21.65 -9.54 -1.13
C LEU A 264 -20.59 -10.28 -1.92
N MET A 265 -20.99 -10.70 -3.11
CA MET A 265 -20.10 -11.34 -4.06
C MET A 265 -19.11 -10.32 -4.66
N GLY A 266 -17.82 -10.59 -4.52
CA GLY A 266 -16.73 -9.70 -4.97
C GLY A 266 -15.38 -10.42 -5.11
N ARG A 267 -15.41 -11.75 -5.06
CA ARG A 267 -14.26 -12.66 -4.95
C ARG A 267 -13.34 -12.27 -3.81
N LYS A 268 -12.27 -11.52 -4.09
CA LYS A 268 -11.16 -11.31 -3.16
C LYS A 268 -11.10 -9.89 -2.59
N HIS A 269 -11.58 -8.90 -3.34
CA HIS A 269 -11.45 -7.48 -3.01
C HIS A 269 -12.82 -6.85 -2.80
N SER A 270 -12.84 -5.72 -2.07
CA SER A 270 -14.10 -5.17 -1.53
C SER A 270 -14.78 -4.14 -2.43
N HIS A 271 -14.43 -4.03 -3.72
CA HIS A 271 -14.98 -3.01 -4.63
C HIS A 271 -16.51 -3.01 -4.69
N VAL A 272 -17.14 -4.20 -4.78
CA VAL A 272 -18.61 -4.32 -4.79
C VAL A 272 -19.21 -3.85 -3.47
N ALA A 273 -18.59 -4.20 -2.33
CA ALA A 273 -19.07 -3.79 -1.02
C ALA A 273 -18.92 -2.27 -0.80
N LEU A 274 -17.79 -1.69 -1.22
CA LEU A 274 -17.55 -0.25 -1.19
C LEU A 274 -18.58 0.50 -2.02
N GLU A 275 -18.77 0.11 -3.29
CA GLU A 275 -19.74 0.76 -4.18
C GLU A 275 -21.17 0.65 -3.65
N CYS A 276 -21.58 -0.54 -3.18
CA CYS A 276 -22.91 -0.72 -2.60
C CYS A 276 -23.12 0.15 -1.35
N THR A 277 -22.07 0.33 -0.54
CA THR A 277 -22.11 1.21 0.65
C THR A 277 -22.34 2.66 0.23
N LEU A 278 -21.61 3.15 -0.77
CA LEU A 278 -21.76 4.52 -1.29
C LEU A 278 -23.14 4.79 -1.91
N GLN A 279 -23.83 3.75 -2.41
CA GLN A 279 -25.17 3.89 -3.00
C GLN A 279 -26.32 3.77 -1.98
N SER A 280 -26.18 2.89 -0.98
CA SER A 280 -27.29 2.50 -0.07
C SER A 280 -27.13 3.01 1.38
N HIS A 281 -25.93 3.43 1.78
CA HIS A 281 -25.59 3.96 3.11
C HIS A 281 -25.94 3.01 4.29
N PRO A 282 -25.59 1.72 4.26
CA PRO A 282 -25.76 0.81 5.40
C PRO A 282 -24.99 1.33 6.63
N ASN A 283 -25.32 0.85 7.83
CA ASN A 283 -24.65 1.36 9.03
C ASN A 283 -23.17 1.01 9.07
N MET A 284 -22.79 -0.16 8.54
CA MET A 284 -21.41 -0.60 8.59
C MET A 284 -21.05 -1.45 7.37
N VAL A 285 -19.81 -1.34 6.93
CA VAL A 285 -19.19 -2.21 5.94
C VAL A 285 -17.83 -2.64 6.48
N ILE A 286 -17.48 -3.90 6.31
CA ILE A 286 -16.13 -4.40 6.63
C ILE A 286 -15.36 -4.53 5.33
N LEU A 287 -14.26 -3.80 5.15
CA LEU A 287 -13.42 -3.93 3.96
C LEU A 287 -12.26 -4.88 4.25
N GLY A 288 -12.07 -5.88 3.38
CA GLY A 288 -10.97 -6.83 3.51
C GLY A 288 -9.60 -6.15 3.45
N GLU A 289 -9.48 -5.04 2.73
CA GLU A 289 -8.26 -4.25 2.62
C GLU A 289 -7.90 -3.55 3.94
N GLU A 290 -8.88 -3.00 4.68
CA GLU A 290 -8.65 -2.43 6.02
C GLU A 290 -8.24 -3.52 7.01
N VAL A 291 -8.94 -4.66 6.98
CA VAL A 291 -8.66 -5.82 7.84
C VAL A 291 -7.24 -6.34 7.63
N ALA A 292 -6.79 -6.44 6.38
CA ALA A 292 -5.44 -6.87 6.06
C ALA A 292 -4.39 -5.83 6.49
N ALA A 293 -4.63 -4.54 6.23
CA ALA A 293 -3.71 -3.45 6.59
C ALA A 293 -3.52 -3.32 8.11
N SER A 294 -4.61 -3.45 8.86
CA SER A 294 -4.61 -3.38 10.33
C SER A 294 -4.37 -4.73 11.01
N LYS A 295 -4.18 -5.82 10.24
CA LYS A 295 -3.97 -7.19 10.72
C LYS A 295 -5.02 -7.67 11.73
N LEU A 296 -6.28 -7.28 11.52
CA LEU A 296 -7.38 -7.60 12.44
C LEU A 296 -7.65 -9.10 12.47
N THR A 297 -7.91 -9.63 13.67
CA THR A 297 -8.36 -11.01 13.87
C THR A 297 -9.87 -11.14 13.64
N ILE A 298 -10.38 -12.37 13.53
CA ILE A 298 -11.83 -12.58 13.45
C ILE A 298 -12.55 -12.08 14.71
N PHE A 299 -11.87 -12.14 15.86
CA PHE A 299 -12.38 -11.67 17.12
C PHE A 299 -12.46 -10.13 17.16
N ASP A 300 -11.45 -9.44 16.63
CA ASP A 300 -11.47 -7.97 16.56
C ASP A 300 -12.62 -7.47 15.70
N ILE A 301 -12.87 -8.12 14.56
CA ILE A 301 -14.00 -7.78 13.68
C ILE A 301 -15.34 -8.01 14.41
N ALA A 302 -15.49 -9.15 15.08
CA ALA A 302 -16.70 -9.43 15.86
C ALA A 302 -16.90 -8.41 16.99
N LYS A 303 -15.81 -8.02 17.67
CA LYS A 303 -15.83 -7.00 18.73
C LYS A 303 -16.23 -5.63 18.18
N GLN A 304 -15.67 -5.20 17.05
CA GLN A 304 -16.04 -3.95 16.39
C GLN A 304 -17.54 -3.91 16.05
N ILE A 305 -18.10 -5.01 15.54
CA ILE A 305 -19.54 -5.13 15.30
C ILE A 305 -20.32 -5.02 16.62
N CYS A 306 -19.90 -5.72 17.68
CA CYS A 306 -20.56 -5.66 18.99
C CYS A 306 -20.55 -4.25 19.58
N ASP A 307 -19.43 -3.53 19.46
CA ASP A 307 -19.26 -2.16 19.95
C ASP A 307 -20.18 -1.19 19.19
N ALA A 308 -20.31 -1.35 17.87
CA ALA A 308 -21.26 -0.61 17.06
C ALA A 308 -22.73 -0.89 17.46
N VAL A 309 -23.10 -2.17 17.63
CA VAL A 309 -24.45 -2.57 18.08
C VAL A 309 -24.76 -1.96 19.45
N GLN A 310 -23.81 -2.01 20.37
CA GLN A 310 -23.95 -1.44 21.70
C GLN A 310 -24.08 0.09 21.66
N ALA A 311 -23.28 0.79 20.86
CA ALA A 311 -23.37 2.24 20.69
C ALA A 311 -24.73 2.68 20.16
N ARG A 312 -25.27 1.97 19.16
CA ARG A 312 -26.62 2.23 18.63
C ARG A 312 -27.72 1.93 19.65
N ALA A 313 -27.58 0.85 20.42
CA ALA A 313 -28.55 0.51 21.47
C ALA A 313 -28.64 1.56 22.59
N VAL A 314 -27.58 2.33 22.84
CA VAL A 314 -27.62 3.47 23.78
C VAL A 314 -28.59 4.57 23.29
N GLU A 315 -28.78 4.71 21.98
CA GLU A 315 -29.76 5.60 21.35
C GLU A 315 -31.12 4.91 21.06
N ASP A 316 -31.38 3.76 21.72
CA ASP A 316 -32.56 2.89 21.50
C ASP A 316 -32.69 2.32 20.07
N LYS A 317 -31.62 2.38 19.27
CA LYS A 317 -31.55 1.78 17.93
C LYS A 317 -31.09 0.33 18.01
N ASN A 318 -32.04 -0.58 17.95
CA ASN A 318 -31.82 -2.03 18.08
C ASN A 318 -31.85 -2.76 16.71
N HIS A 319 -31.57 -2.02 15.64
CA HIS A 319 -31.51 -2.50 14.26
C HIS A 319 -30.29 -1.96 13.53
N GLY A 320 -29.92 -2.63 12.44
CA GLY A 320 -28.90 -2.13 11.52
C GLY A 320 -28.61 -3.07 10.35
N VAL A 321 -27.80 -2.60 9.41
CA VAL A 321 -27.35 -3.35 8.23
C VAL A 321 -25.84 -3.31 8.14
N ILE A 322 -25.24 -4.49 7.99
CA ILE A 322 -23.78 -4.71 7.93
C ILE A 322 -23.45 -5.41 6.61
N LEU A 323 -22.58 -4.80 5.81
CA LEU A 323 -22.10 -5.38 4.56
C LEU A 323 -20.76 -6.09 4.73
N ILE A 324 -20.66 -7.30 4.18
CA ILE A 324 -19.49 -8.17 4.31
C ILE A 324 -19.08 -8.67 2.91
N PRO A 325 -17.86 -8.40 2.43
CA PRO A 325 -17.39 -8.97 1.17
C PRO A 325 -17.12 -10.48 1.35
N GLU A 326 -17.46 -11.31 0.35
CA GLU A 326 -17.20 -12.76 0.39
C GLU A 326 -15.71 -13.09 0.55
N GLY A 327 -14.83 -12.18 0.13
CA GLY A 327 -13.38 -12.30 0.25
C GLY A 327 -12.82 -11.99 1.64
N LEU A 328 -13.64 -11.53 2.59
CA LEU A 328 -13.17 -11.14 3.92
C LEU A 328 -12.35 -12.25 4.61
N ILE A 329 -12.76 -13.51 4.44
CA ILE A 329 -12.12 -14.65 5.09
C ILE A 329 -10.65 -14.84 4.70
N VAL A 330 -10.26 -14.43 3.48
CA VAL A 330 -8.87 -14.51 3.01
C VAL A 330 -8.07 -13.23 3.28
N SER A 331 -8.73 -12.19 3.76
CA SER A 331 -8.10 -10.96 4.25
C SER A 331 -7.71 -11.04 5.72
N ILE A 332 -8.37 -11.89 6.50
CA ILE A 332 -8.04 -12.13 7.91
C ILE A 332 -6.77 -12.99 8.00
N PRO A 333 -5.64 -12.48 8.55
CA PRO A 333 -4.35 -13.17 8.46
C PRO A 333 -4.34 -14.58 9.05
N GLU A 334 -4.95 -14.77 10.23
CA GLU A 334 -4.99 -16.06 10.93
C GLU A 334 -5.82 -17.11 10.19
N VAL A 335 -6.98 -16.72 9.63
CA VAL A 335 -7.85 -17.63 8.88
C VAL A 335 -7.24 -17.95 7.53
N TYR A 336 -6.56 -16.98 6.92
CA TYR A 336 -5.82 -17.20 5.67
C TYR A 336 -4.66 -18.18 5.86
N ALA A 337 -3.91 -18.08 6.96
CA ALA A 337 -2.86 -19.04 7.30
C ALA A 337 -3.43 -20.46 7.48
N LEU A 338 -4.55 -20.59 8.21
CA LEU A 338 -5.28 -21.85 8.37
C LEU A 338 -5.70 -22.44 7.02
N LEU A 339 -6.31 -21.64 6.14
CA LEU A 339 -6.73 -22.08 4.79
C LEU A 339 -5.54 -22.57 3.96
N LYS A 340 -4.40 -21.86 3.99
CA LYS A 340 -3.18 -22.29 3.31
C LYS A 340 -2.68 -23.64 3.80
N GLU A 341 -2.72 -23.86 5.11
CA GLU A 341 -2.29 -25.12 5.72
C GLU A 341 -3.23 -26.28 5.33
N ILE A 342 -4.55 -26.06 5.43
CA ILE A 342 -5.57 -27.04 5.01
C ILE A 342 -5.38 -27.42 3.53
N HIS A 343 -5.24 -26.43 2.65
CA HIS A 343 -5.03 -26.69 1.22
C HIS A 343 -3.68 -27.38 0.94
N GLY A 344 -2.65 -27.09 1.74
CA GLY A 344 -1.38 -27.81 1.71
C GLY A 344 -1.56 -29.31 2.00
N LEU A 345 -2.30 -29.64 3.06
CA LEU A 345 -2.58 -31.02 3.47
C LEU A 345 -3.49 -31.74 2.47
N LEU A 346 -4.53 -31.08 1.94
CA LEU A 346 -5.39 -31.64 0.89
C LEU A 346 -4.59 -32.00 -0.37
N ARG A 347 -3.61 -31.18 -0.76
CA ARG A 347 -2.71 -31.47 -1.89
C ARG A 347 -1.80 -32.67 -1.66
N GLN A 348 -1.44 -32.94 -0.41
CA GLN A 348 -0.69 -34.14 -0.02
C GLN A 348 -1.56 -35.40 0.02
N GLY A 349 -2.85 -35.31 -0.30
CA GLY A 349 -3.79 -36.43 -0.29
C GLY A 349 -4.31 -36.80 1.10
N VAL A 350 -4.16 -35.91 2.09
CA VAL A 350 -4.74 -36.11 3.42
C VAL A 350 -6.26 -36.00 3.33
N SER A 351 -6.97 -37.04 3.78
CA SER A 351 -8.43 -37.03 3.84
C SER A 351 -8.93 -35.95 4.80
N ALA A 352 -10.03 -35.27 4.46
CA ALA A 352 -10.61 -34.17 5.26
C ALA A 352 -10.76 -34.52 6.76
N ASP A 353 -11.13 -35.76 7.09
CA ASP A 353 -11.31 -36.22 8.48
C ASP A 353 -10.02 -36.30 9.31
N LYS A 354 -8.85 -36.32 8.65
CA LYS A 354 -7.53 -36.41 9.29
C LYS A 354 -6.79 -35.08 9.31
N ILE A 355 -7.37 -34.03 8.73
CA ILE A 355 -6.70 -32.73 8.63
C ILE A 355 -6.53 -32.11 10.01
N SER A 356 -7.54 -32.15 10.87
CA SER A 356 -7.50 -31.54 12.21
C SER A 356 -6.36 -32.05 13.10
N THR A 357 -5.89 -33.29 12.90
CA THR A 357 -4.79 -33.88 13.69
C THR A 357 -3.39 -33.54 13.15
N GLN A 358 -3.30 -32.98 11.94
CA GLN A 358 -2.05 -32.62 11.27
C GLN A 358 -1.85 -31.11 11.15
N LEU A 359 -2.81 -30.31 11.62
CA LEU A 359 -2.67 -28.86 11.71
C LEU A 359 -1.65 -28.48 12.79
N SER A 360 -0.93 -27.38 12.54
CA SER A 360 -0.11 -26.72 13.53
C SER A 360 -0.92 -26.34 14.77
N PRO A 361 -0.30 -26.21 15.97
CA PRO A 361 -1.03 -25.94 17.20
C PRO A 361 -1.92 -24.69 17.13
N TRP A 362 -1.45 -23.62 16.47
CA TRP A 362 -2.20 -22.38 16.27
C TRP A 362 -3.40 -22.56 15.33
N SER A 363 -3.18 -23.18 14.16
CA SER A 363 -4.24 -23.48 13.20
C SER A 363 -5.27 -24.45 13.78
N SER A 364 -4.83 -25.44 14.56
CA SER A 364 -5.70 -26.39 15.25
C SER A 364 -6.59 -25.67 16.28
N ALA A 365 -6.03 -24.78 17.10
CA ALA A 365 -6.80 -24.00 18.07
C ALA A 365 -7.86 -23.12 17.38
N LEU A 366 -7.50 -22.42 16.30
CA LEU A 366 -8.44 -21.62 15.52
C LEU A 366 -9.50 -22.50 14.84
N PHE A 367 -9.10 -23.61 14.24
CA PHE A 367 -10.01 -24.56 13.61
C PHE A 367 -10.99 -25.13 14.63
N GLU A 368 -10.56 -25.41 15.85
CA GLU A 368 -11.42 -25.92 16.92
C GLU A 368 -12.41 -24.88 17.43
N PHE A 369 -12.00 -23.61 17.51
CA PHE A 369 -12.86 -22.47 17.87
C PHE A 369 -14.01 -22.25 16.89
N LEU A 370 -13.81 -22.52 15.60
CA LEU A 370 -14.82 -22.27 14.57
C LEU A 370 -16.06 -23.18 14.72
N PRO A 371 -17.27 -22.71 14.39
CA PRO A 371 -18.47 -23.54 14.40
C PRO A 371 -18.38 -24.73 13.43
N PRO A 372 -19.04 -25.88 13.71
CA PRO A 372 -18.97 -27.08 12.86
C PRO A 372 -19.32 -26.86 11.38
N PHE A 373 -20.27 -25.96 11.10
CA PHE A 373 -20.66 -25.65 9.72
C PHE A 373 -19.56 -24.95 8.94
N ILE A 374 -18.79 -24.06 9.59
CA ILE A 374 -17.62 -23.41 8.97
C ILE A 374 -16.47 -24.40 8.79
N LYS A 375 -16.19 -25.24 9.80
CA LYS A 375 -15.15 -26.29 9.68
C LYS A 375 -15.36 -27.12 8.40
N LYS A 376 -16.60 -27.55 8.14
CA LYS A 376 -16.96 -28.32 6.93
C LYS A 376 -16.74 -27.52 5.63
N GLN A 377 -17.04 -26.22 5.63
CA GLN A 377 -16.87 -25.35 4.46
C GLN A 377 -15.39 -25.06 4.14
N LEU A 378 -14.54 -24.93 5.17
CA LEU A 378 -13.10 -24.72 5.00
C LEU A 378 -12.37 -25.97 4.49
N LEU A 379 -12.93 -27.17 4.72
CA LEU A 379 -12.37 -28.45 4.26
C LEU A 379 -12.74 -28.79 2.79
N LEU A 380 -13.50 -27.92 2.11
CA LEU A 380 -13.82 -28.12 0.69
C LEU A 380 -12.55 -28.05 -0.17
N HIS A 381 -12.51 -28.84 -1.24
CA HIS A 381 -11.41 -28.79 -2.19
C HIS A 381 -11.31 -27.39 -2.85
N PRO A 382 -10.08 -26.88 -3.07
CA PRO A 382 -9.87 -25.60 -3.76
C PRO A 382 -10.50 -25.55 -5.16
N GLU A 383 -10.74 -24.33 -5.66
CA GLU A 383 -11.07 -24.09 -7.07
C GLU A 383 -9.86 -24.40 -7.99
N SER A 384 -10.05 -24.34 -9.32
CA SER A 384 -9.00 -24.64 -10.32
C SER A 384 -7.81 -23.65 -10.30
N ASP A 385 -7.94 -22.51 -9.62
CA ASP A 385 -6.87 -21.56 -9.33
C ASP A 385 -6.18 -21.78 -7.98
N ASP A 386 -6.46 -22.89 -7.29
CA ASP A 386 -5.98 -23.19 -5.92
C ASP A 386 -6.53 -22.21 -4.85
N SER A 387 -7.56 -21.42 -5.19
CA SER A 387 -8.24 -20.53 -4.24
C SER A 387 -9.34 -21.26 -3.48
N ALA A 388 -9.66 -20.78 -2.29
CA ALA A 388 -10.80 -21.30 -1.52
C ALA A 388 -12.11 -21.01 -2.26
N GLN A 389 -13.11 -21.87 -2.07
CA GLN A 389 -14.45 -21.65 -2.60
C GLN A 389 -15.19 -20.58 -1.79
N LEU A 390 -14.76 -19.31 -1.91
CA LEU A 390 -15.22 -18.19 -1.07
C LEU A 390 -16.74 -18.02 -1.06
N SER A 391 -17.41 -18.28 -2.18
CA SER A 391 -18.87 -18.19 -2.27
C SER A 391 -19.59 -19.26 -1.44
N GLN A 392 -18.94 -20.38 -1.10
CA GLN A 392 -19.46 -21.46 -0.25
C GLN A 392 -19.19 -21.24 1.25
N ILE A 393 -18.26 -20.33 1.59
CA ILE A 393 -17.94 -20.02 2.99
C ILE A 393 -18.93 -18.95 3.48
N GLU A 394 -19.76 -19.30 4.44
CA GLU A 394 -20.84 -18.47 4.97
C GLU A 394 -20.31 -17.50 6.04
N THR A 395 -19.42 -16.58 5.64
CA THR A 395 -18.75 -15.62 6.54
C THR A 395 -19.73 -14.73 7.30
N GLU A 396 -20.87 -14.36 6.70
CA GLU A 396 -21.96 -13.63 7.34
C GLU A 396 -22.55 -14.38 8.53
N LYS A 397 -22.74 -15.71 8.40
CA LYS A 397 -23.29 -16.54 9.46
C LYS A 397 -22.27 -16.78 10.56
N LEU A 398 -20.99 -16.91 10.19
CA LEU A 398 -19.89 -16.98 11.15
C LEU A 398 -19.84 -15.72 12.01
N LEU A 399 -19.81 -14.53 11.39
CA LEU A 399 -19.77 -13.27 12.13
C LEU A 399 -21.04 -13.06 12.95
N ALA A 400 -22.22 -13.35 12.39
CA ALA A 400 -23.47 -13.27 13.14
C ALA A 400 -23.47 -14.17 14.40
N TYR A 401 -22.97 -15.41 14.28
CA TYR A 401 -22.84 -16.34 15.40
C TYR A 401 -21.87 -15.83 16.48
N LEU A 402 -20.71 -15.32 16.08
CA LEU A 402 -19.71 -14.78 17.02
C LEU A 402 -20.23 -13.53 17.74
N VAL A 403 -20.88 -12.63 17.00
CA VAL A 403 -21.50 -11.42 17.55
C VAL A 403 -22.65 -11.79 18.49
N GLU A 404 -23.54 -12.70 18.11
CA GLU A 404 -24.63 -13.14 18.99
C GLU A 404 -24.09 -13.76 20.30
N THR A 405 -23.03 -14.57 20.22
CA THR A 405 -22.39 -15.18 21.39
C THR A 405 -21.83 -14.11 22.33
N GLU A 406 -21.11 -13.12 21.80
CA GLU A 406 -20.52 -12.04 22.58
C GLU A 406 -21.59 -11.07 23.12
N MET A 407 -22.61 -10.72 22.35
CA MET A 407 -23.72 -9.87 22.81
C MET A 407 -24.53 -10.54 23.93
N ASN A 408 -24.75 -11.85 23.86
CA ASN A 408 -25.39 -12.61 24.93
C ASN A 408 -24.54 -12.63 26.21
N LYS A 409 -23.21 -12.66 26.08
CA LYS A 409 -22.28 -12.53 27.22
C LYS A 409 -22.38 -11.13 27.84
N ARG A 410 -22.31 -10.06 27.04
CA ARG A 410 -22.47 -8.67 27.50
C ARG A 410 -23.82 -8.41 28.17
N LEU A 411 -24.88 -9.04 27.68
CA LEU A 411 -26.21 -8.97 28.30
C LEU A 411 -26.23 -9.62 29.70
N LYS A 412 -25.58 -10.77 29.87
CA LYS A 412 -25.45 -11.45 31.18
C LYS A 412 -24.59 -10.67 32.17
N GLU A 413 -23.54 -10.01 31.68
CA GLU A 413 -22.64 -9.16 32.47
C GLU A 413 -23.24 -7.78 32.79
N GLY A 414 -24.36 -7.40 32.15
CA GLY A 414 -25.04 -6.12 32.35
C GLY A 414 -24.37 -4.93 31.65
N THR A 415 -23.36 -5.17 30.81
CA THR A 415 -22.66 -4.13 30.03
C THR A 415 -23.46 -3.69 28.79
N TYR A 416 -24.34 -4.56 28.29
CA TYR A 416 -25.30 -4.26 27.23
C TYR A 416 -26.72 -4.16 27.78
N LYS A 417 -27.39 -3.02 27.53
CA LYS A 417 -28.76 -2.72 28.01
C LYS A 417 -29.81 -2.68 26.89
N GLY A 418 -29.42 -2.99 25.66
CA GLY A 418 -30.34 -3.01 24.52
C GLY A 418 -31.28 -4.22 24.52
N LYS A 419 -32.15 -4.28 23.52
CA LYS A 419 -33.03 -5.44 23.28
C LYS A 419 -32.19 -6.67 22.90
N LYS A 420 -32.80 -7.86 23.00
CA LYS A 420 -32.17 -9.11 22.56
C LYS A 420 -31.67 -8.97 21.12
N PHE A 421 -30.38 -9.20 20.92
CA PHE A 421 -29.76 -9.18 19.59
C PHE A 421 -30.37 -10.28 18.70
N ASN A 422 -30.70 -9.93 17.46
CA ASN A 422 -31.27 -10.86 16.49
C ASN A 422 -30.68 -10.59 15.10
N ALA A 423 -30.00 -11.58 14.55
CA ALA A 423 -29.30 -11.47 13.27
C ALA A 423 -30.07 -12.17 12.14
N ILE A 424 -30.16 -11.50 10.99
CA ILE A 424 -30.67 -12.08 9.74
C ILE A 424 -29.55 -12.06 8.70
N CYS A 425 -29.25 -13.21 8.11
CA CYS A 425 -28.16 -13.35 7.14
C CYS A 425 -28.69 -13.41 5.70
N HIS A 426 -28.05 -12.67 4.79
CA HIS A 426 -28.31 -12.72 3.36
C HIS A 426 -27.00 -12.88 2.58
N PHE A 427 -27.07 -13.53 1.41
CA PHE A 427 -25.97 -13.55 0.46
C PHE A 427 -26.44 -13.05 -0.89
N PHE A 428 -25.90 -11.92 -1.34
CA PHE A 428 -26.23 -11.30 -2.61
C PHE A 428 -25.11 -11.43 -3.64
N GLY A 429 -25.45 -11.95 -4.82
CA GLY A 429 -24.51 -12.09 -5.93
C GLY A 429 -25.10 -12.80 -7.15
N TYR A 430 -25.54 -14.05 -6.99
CA TYR A 430 -26.03 -14.86 -8.12
C TYR A 430 -27.19 -14.21 -8.87
N GLN A 431 -28.14 -13.61 -8.12
CA GLN A 431 -29.29 -12.89 -8.67
C GLN A 431 -28.88 -11.65 -9.48
N ALA A 432 -27.75 -11.01 -9.15
CA ALA A 432 -27.28 -9.83 -9.87
C ALA A 432 -26.53 -10.20 -11.17
N ARG A 433 -25.86 -11.36 -11.20
CA ARG A 433 -25.06 -11.79 -12.37
C ARG A 433 -25.86 -12.09 -13.64
N GLY A 434 -27.12 -12.50 -13.48
CA GLY A 434 -28.04 -12.77 -14.59
C GLY A 434 -28.97 -11.60 -14.92
N SER A 435 -28.79 -10.45 -14.28
CA SER A 435 -29.65 -9.28 -14.49
C SER A 435 -29.45 -8.66 -15.88
N LEU A 436 -30.48 -7.95 -16.35
CA LEU A 436 -30.37 -7.17 -17.58
C LEU A 436 -29.35 -6.04 -17.36
N PRO A 437 -28.43 -5.81 -18.31
CA PRO A 437 -27.40 -4.79 -18.19
C PRO A 437 -27.98 -3.37 -18.14
N SER A 438 -27.32 -2.52 -17.35
CA SER A 438 -27.54 -1.08 -17.33
C SER A 438 -27.23 -0.47 -18.70
N LYS A 439 -27.72 0.76 -18.94
CA LYS A 439 -27.42 1.47 -20.18
C LYS A 439 -25.90 1.65 -20.37
N PHE A 440 -25.20 2.02 -19.29
CA PHE A 440 -23.74 2.12 -19.27
C PHE A 440 -23.05 0.81 -19.67
N ASP A 441 -23.40 -0.33 -19.06
CA ASP A 441 -22.78 -1.61 -19.41
C ASP A 441 -23.15 -2.08 -20.82
N CYS A 442 -24.35 -1.74 -21.34
CA CYS A 442 -24.73 -1.99 -22.72
C CYS A 442 -23.83 -1.23 -23.70
N ASP A 443 -23.69 0.08 -23.50
CA ASP A 443 -22.88 0.98 -24.32
C ASP A 443 -21.41 0.59 -24.25
N TYR A 444 -20.87 0.40 -23.04
CA TYR A 444 -19.48 0.07 -22.84
C TYR A 444 -19.09 -1.28 -23.46
N ALA A 445 -19.88 -2.32 -23.22
CA ALA A 445 -19.65 -3.64 -23.82
C ALA A 445 -19.73 -3.62 -25.35
N TYR A 446 -20.72 -2.93 -25.89
CA TYR A 446 -20.92 -2.79 -27.32
C TYR A 446 -19.73 -2.10 -27.99
N VAL A 447 -19.25 -1.01 -27.39
CA VAL A 447 -18.04 -0.28 -27.84
C VAL A 447 -16.79 -1.15 -27.80
N LEU A 448 -16.58 -1.93 -26.72
CA LEU A 448 -15.45 -2.85 -26.62
C LEU A 448 -15.47 -3.91 -27.74
N GLY A 449 -16.66 -4.41 -28.10
CA GLY A 449 -16.82 -5.33 -29.24
C GLY A 449 -16.37 -4.72 -30.57
N HIS A 450 -16.74 -3.45 -30.84
CA HIS A 450 -16.27 -2.71 -32.01
C HIS A 450 -14.75 -2.51 -32.00
N ILE A 451 -14.18 -2.18 -30.83
CA ILE A 451 -12.73 -2.03 -30.66
C ILE A 451 -12.00 -3.34 -31.00
N CYS A 452 -12.52 -4.50 -30.58
CA CYS A 452 -11.91 -5.79 -30.92
C CYS A 452 -11.76 -5.99 -32.43
N TYR A 453 -12.75 -5.58 -33.23
CA TYR A 453 -12.63 -5.63 -34.69
C TYR A 453 -11.46 -4.77 -35.18
N HIS A 454 -11.33 -3.53 -34.71
CA HIS A 454 -10.26 -2.63 -35.15
C HIS A 454 -8.87 -3.08 -34.68
N ILE A 455 -8.75 -3.72 -33.52
CA ILE A 455 -7.50 -4.37 -33.07
C ILE A 455 -7.09 -5.46 -34.07
N LEU A 456 -8.03 -6.32 -34.45
CA LEU A 456 -7.78 -7.42 -35.41
C LEU A 456 -7.46 -6.89 -36.80
N ALA A 457 -8.21 -5.89 -37.29
CA ALA A 457 -7.99 -5.26 -38.59
C ALA A 457 -6.63 -4.54 -38.67
N ALA A 458 -6.14 -4.01 -37.54
CA ALA A 458 -4.80 -3.44 -37.42
C ALA A 458 -3.69 -4.49 -37.25
N GLY A 459 -4.02 -5.78 -37.15
CA GLY A 459 -3.07 -6.88 -36.99
C GLY A 459 -2.41 -6.97 -35.60
N LEU A 460 -2.99 -6.30 -34.60
CA LEU A 460 -2.45 -6.22 -33.23
C LEU A 460 -2.69 -7.54 -32.48
N ASN A 461 -1.64 -8.11 -31.87
CA ASN A 461 -1.69 -9.38 -31.13
C ASN A 461 -1.39 -9.17 -29.65
N GLY A 462 -2.19 -9.76 -28.75
CA GLY A 462 -1.94 -9.68 -27.30
C GLY A 462 -2.40 -8.36 -26.68
N TYR A 463 -3.43 -7.73 -27.28
CA TYR A 463 -3.98 -6.45 -26.83
C TYR A 463 -5.31 -6.64 -26.09
N MET A 464 -5.58 -5.75 -25.15
CA MET A 464 -6.88 -5.57 -24.52
C MET A 464 -7.61 -4.39 -25.15
N ALA A 465 -8.92 -4.54 -25.40
CA ALA A 465 -9.78 -3.43 -25.76
C ALA A 465 -9.95 -2.48 -24.56
N THR A 466 -9.68 -1.18 -24.75
CA THR A 466 -9.73 -0.19 -23.67
C THR A 466 -10.52 1.06 -24.06
N VAL A 467 -11.22 1.64 -23.10
CA VAL A 467 -11.93 2.91 -23.24
C VAL A 467 -11.62 3.78 -22.03
N THR A 468 -11.30 5.04 -22.28
CA THR A 468 -11.05 6.04 -21.23
C THR A 468 -12.09 7.15 -21.28
N ASN A 469 -12.17 7.92 -20.20
CA ASN A 469 -13.16 8.97 -19.95
C ASN A 469 -14.60 8.44 -19.79
N LEU A 470 -14.76 7.27 -19.14
CA LEU A 470 -16.04 6.60 -18.96
C LEU A 470 -17.02 7.39 -18.07
N LYS A 471 -16.52 8.30 -17.22
CA LYS A 471 -17.35 9.24 -16.45
C LYS A 471 -18.12 10.22 -17.34
N SER A 472 -17.59 10.56 -18.52
CA SER A 472 -18.25 11.45 -19.48
C SER A 472 -19.32 10.71 -20.32
N PRO A 473 -20.21 11.43 -21.03
CA PRO A 473 -21.11 10.83 -22.01
C PRO A 473 -20.34 10.11 -23.13
N VAL A 474 -20.99 9.15 -23.80
CA VAL A 474 -20.37 8.23 -24.79
C VAL A 474 -19.67 8.98 -25.92
N ASN A 475 -20.20 10.12 -26.33
CA ASN A 475 -19.59 10.96 -27.37
C ASN A 475 -18.21 11.54 -27.03
N LYS A 476 -17.80 11.51 -25.76
CA LYS A 476 -16.49 11.97 -25.26
C LYS A 476 -15.57 10.81 -24.87
N TRP A 477 -16.01 9.57 -25.02
CA TRP A 477 -15.17 8.40 -24.76
C TRP A 477 -14.03 8.35 -25.78
N LYS A 478 -12.85 7.94 -25.29
CA LYS A 478 -11.67 7.73 -26.14
C LYS A 478 -11.40 6.23 -26.22
N CYS A 479 -11.42 5.70 -27.43
CA CYS A 479 -11.24 4.29 -27.71
C CYS A 479 -9.77 3.99 -28.05
N GLY A 480 -9.24 2.89 -27.51
CA GLY A 480 -7.89 2.46 -27.76
C GLY A 480 -7.70 0.97 -27.53
N ALA A 481 -6.46 0.54 -27.65
CA ALA A 481 -6.03 -0.80 -27.29
C ALA A 481 -4.68 -0.74 -26.58
N THR A 482 -4.56 -1.56 -25.55
CA THR A 482 -3.36 -1.60 -24.69
C THR A 482 -2.77 -3.01 -24.72
N PRO A 483 -1.46 -3.17 -24.95
CA PRO A 483 -0.79 -4.46 -24.81
C PRO A 483 -1.04 -5.05 -23.42
N ILE A 484 -1.47 -6.31 -23.34
CA ILE A 484 -1.78 -6.93 -22.05
C ILE A 484 -0.54 -7.01 -21.17
N THR A 485 0.63 -7.19 -21.78
CA THR A 485 1.94 -7.23 -21.11
C THR A 485 2.26 -5.95 -20.33
N ALA A 486 1.75 -4.79 -20.74
CA ALA A 486 1.91 -3.51 -20.03
C ALA A 486 1.14 -3.46 -18.70
N MET A 487 0.21 -4.39 -18.47
CA MET A 487 -0.65 -4.49 -17.27
C MET A 487 -0.24 -5.66 -16.36
N MET A 488 0.83 -6.38 -16.69
CA MET A 488 1.29 -7.55 -15.95
C MET A 488 2.44 -7.20 -15.02
N THR A 489 2.47 -7.86 -13.87
CA THR A 489 3.63 -7.86 -12.95
C THR A 489 3.95 -9.28 -12.51
N VAL A 490 5.15 -9.47 -11.98
CA VAL A 490 5.68 -10.72 -11.46
C VAL A 490 5.66 -10.66 -9.95
N LYS A 491 4.92 -11.57 -9.33
CA LYS A 491 4.98 -11.69 -7.87
C LYS A 491 6.30 -12.33 -7.45
N HIS A 492 7.14 -11.52 -6.82
CA HIS A 492 8.33 -11.97 -6.10
C HIS A 492 7.96 -12.59 -4.76
N TRP A 493 8.87 -13.37 -4.19
CA TRP A 493 8.72 -13.95 -2.85
C TRP A 493 8.91 -12.84 -1.80
N SER A 494 7.88 -12.03 -1.55
CA SER A 494 7.87 -11.00 -0.51
C SER A 494 7.13 -11.49 0.74
N GLN A 495 7.48 -10.92 1.90
CA GLN A 495 6.94 -11.25 3.23
C GLN A 495 5.48 -10.83 3.45
N ASP A 496 4.80 -10.28 2.44
CA ASP A 496 3.36 -10.02 2.50
C ASP A 496 2.60 -11.35 2.40
N ALA A 497 2.32 -11.91 3.56
CA ALA A 497 1.83 -13.26 3.77
C ALA A 497 0.42 -13.54 3.23
N SER A 498 -0.27 -12.57 2.63
CA SER A 498 -1.49 -12.77 1.85
C SER A 498 -1.09 -12.71 0.38
N TYR A 499 -1.05 -13.82 -0.36
CA TYR A 499 -1.91 -14.04 -1.54
C TYR A 499 -1.51 -15.36 -2.24
N THR A 500 -2.39 -15.83 -3.12
CA THR A 500 -2.48 -17.14 -3.78
C THR A 500 -1.20 -17.66 -4.47
N LEU A 501 -1.10 -18.99 -4.52
CA LEU A 501 -0.04 -19.80 -5.15
C LEU A 501 -0.12 -19.83 -6.69
N THR A 502 -0.61 -18.76 -7.32
CA THR A 502 -0.47 -18.57 -8.76
C THR A 502 1.00 -18.30 -9.05
N SER A 503 1.75 -19.38 -9.23
CA SER A 503 3.08 -19.46 -9.83
C SER A 503 3.95 -18.24 -9.52
N ILE A 504 4.52 -18.23 -8.30
CA ILE A 504 5.61 -17.34 -7.93
C ILE A 504 6.60 -17.27 -9.11
N GLY A 505 6.91 -16.07 -9.58
CA GLY A 505 7.81 -15.87 -10.73
C GLY A 505 7.17 -15.98 -12.13
N ARG A 506 5.88 -16.31 -12.29
CA ARG A 506 5.18 -16.23 -13.59
C ARG A 506 4.46 -14.88 -13.71
N PRO A 507 4.65 -14.14 -14.81
CA PRO A 507 3.88 -12.93 -15.04
C PRO A 507 2.37 -13.16 -15.12
N ALA A 508 1.61 -12.29 -14.48
CA ALA A 508 0.15 -12.28 -14.54
C ALA A 508 -0.39 -10.84 -14.40
N ILE A 509 -1.63 -10.63 -14.83
CA ILE A 509 -2.39 -9.46 -14.36
C ILE A 509 -2.83 -9.78 -12.94
N HIS A 510 -2.70 -8.84 -12.02
CA HIS A 510 -3.17 -9.01 -10.64
C HIS A 510 -4.47 -8.26 -10.42
N PRO A 511 -5.40 -8.81 -9.63
CA PRO A 511 -6.60 -8.09 -9.23
C PRO A 511 -6.23 -6.83 -8.42
N ALA A 512 -6.79 -5.70 -8.79
CA ALA A 512 -6.61 -4.44 -8.08
C ALA A 512 -7.39 -4.46 -6.77
N MET A 513 -6.73 -4.01 -5.69
CA MET A 513 -7.34 -3.83 -4.38
C MET A 513 -8.14 -2.53 -4.32
N VAL A 514 -9.04 -2.41 -3.34
CA VAL A 514 -9.56 -1.08 -2.98
C VAL A 514 -8.40 -0.20 -2.51
N ASP A 515 -8.24 0.96 -3.13
CA ASP A 515 -7.25 1.95 -2.71
C ASP A 515 -7.73 2.68 -1.45
N LEU A 516 -7.13 2.36 -0.30
CA LEU A 516 -7.41 3.00 0.99
C LEU A 516 -6.94 4.47 1.05
N LYS A 517 -6.26 4.96 0.00
CA LYS A 517 -5.91 6.38 -0.21
C LYS A 517 -6.79 7.02 -1.30
N GLY A 518 -7.64 6.23 -1.95
CA GLY A 518 -8.47 6.63 -3.08
C GLY A 518 -9.67 7.47 -2.66
N LYS A 519 -10.16 8.28 -3.60
CA LYS A 519 -11.30 9.20 -3.37
C LYS A 519 -12.60 8.49 -2.98
N ALA A 520 -12.86 7.29 -3.54
CA ALA A 520 -14.04 6.51 -3.23
C ALA A 520 -14.05 6.03 -1.76
N TYR A 521 -12.90 5.56 -1.28
CA TYR A 521 -12.72 5.18 0.11
C TYR A 521 -12.74 6.40 1.05
N ASP A 522 -12.12 7.51 0.66
CA ASP A 522 -12.16 8.74 1.47
C ASP A 522 -13.60 9.25 1.65
N LEU A 523 -14.45 9.17 0.61
CA LEU A 523 -15.87 9.50 0.71
C LEU A 523 -16.61 8.59 1.72
N LEU A 524 -16.30 7.30 1.75
CA LEU A 524 -16.82 6.38 2.77
C LEU A 524 -16.34 6.79 4.16
N ARG A 525 -15.03 6.96 4.34
CA ARG A 525 -14.40 7.30 5.62
C ARG A 525 -14.97 8.58 6.24
N GLN A 526 -15.19 9.61 5.43
CA GLN A 526 -15.77 10.88 5.90
C GLN A 526 -17.22 10.73 6.42
N ASN A 527 -17.96 9.74 5.93
CA ASN A 527 -19.36 9.52 6.29
C ASN A 527 -19.60 8.30 7.18
N ALA A 528 -18.60 7.45 7.42
CA ALA A 528 -18.74 6.18 8.12
C ALA A 528 -19.38 6.33 9.51
N GLN A 529 -18.92 7.30 10.32
CA GLN A 529 -19.50 7.55 11.64
C GLN A 529 -20.96 8.01 11.58
N LYS A 530 -21.31 8.80 10.56
CA LYS A 530 -22.69 9.24 10.33
C LYS A 530 -23.56 8.07 9.92
N PHE A 531 -23.13 7.25 8.97
CA PHE A 531 -23.88 6.05 8.57
C PHE A 531 -24.07 5.07 9.72
N LEU A 532 -23.06 4.92 10.58
CA LEU A 532 -23.11 4.04 11.75
C LEU A 532 -24.19 4.48 12.75
N MET A 533 -24.22 5.77 13.09
CA MET A 533 -25.09 6.27 14.15
C MET A 533 -26.45 6.75 13.63
N GLU A 534 -26.49 7.39 12.47
CA GLU A 534 -27.69 7.95 11.85
C GLU A 534 -28.24 6.99 10.79
N ASP A 535 -29.56 6.78 10.77
CA ASP A 535 -30.21 5.90 9.79
C ASP A 535 -30.43 6.64 8.45
N LEU A 536 -29.33 7.05 7.81
CA LEU A 536 -29.28 7.81 6.55
C LEU A 536 -29.41 6.92 5.30
N TYR A 537 -30.21 5.86 5.38
CA TYR A 537 -30.36 4.90 4.30
C TYR A 537 -30.87 5.56 3.03
N ARG A 538 -30.28 5.19 1.90
CA ARG A 538 -30.67 5.67 0.58
C ARG A 538 -31.23 4.52 -0.23
N ASN A 539 -32.36 4.73 -0.89
CA ASN A 539 -32.91 3.76 -1.83
C ASN A 539 -32.73 4.27 -3.27
N PRO A 540 -31.80 3.71 -4.07
CA PRO A 540 -31.62 4.09 -5.47
C PRO A 540 -32.76 3.59 -6.38
N GLY A 541 -33.64 2.72 -5.86
CA GLY A 541 -34.69 2.08 -6.62
C GLY A 541 -34.18 0.97 -7.55
N PRO A 542 -35.09 0.33 -8.32
CA PRO A 542 -34.70 -0.63 -9.34
C PRO A 542 -33.88 0.00 -10.44
N LEU A 543 -33.05 -0.81 -11.10
CA LEU A 543 -32.33 -0.39 -12.31
C LEU A 543 -33.30 0.20 -13.34
N GLN A 544 -33.13 1.48 -13.65
CA GLN A 544 -33.90 2.18 -14.67
C GLN A 544 -33.21 2.03 -16.03
N TYR A 545 -34.01 1.81 -17.08
CA TYR A 545 -33.53 1.70 -18.46
C TYR A 545 -33.89 2.91 -19.32
N ASP A 546 -34.82 3.73 -18.83
CA ASP A 546 -35.26 4.98 -19.43
C ASP A 546 -35.62 5.98 -18.31
N GLY A 547 -35.67 7.26 -18.64
CA GLY A 547 -36.00 8.33 -17.70
C GLY A 547 -34.88 8.72 -16.74
N PRO A 548 -35.19 9.58 -15.74
CA PRO A 548 -34.21 10.08 -14.79
C PRO A 548 -33.52 8.95 -14.02
N GLY A 549 -32.19 8.94 -14.03
CA GLY A 549 -31.37 7.92 -13.33
C GLY A 549 -30.93 6.73 -14.19
N ALA A 550 -31.47 6.54 -15.39
CA ALA A 550 -31.02 5.49 -16.31
C ALA A 550 -29.55 5.66 -16.75
N ASP A 551 -29.10 6.92 -16.89
CA ASP A 551 -27.72 7.28 -17.24
C ASP A 551 -26.78 7.42 -16.02
N ALA A 552 -27.28 7.17 -14.80
CA ALA A 552 -26.42 7.19 -13.61
C ALA A 552 -25.34 6.12 -13.74
N LYS A 553 -24.14 6.38 -13.22
CA LYS A 553 -23.00 5.45 -13.23
C LYS A 553 -22.59 5.15 -11.80
N ALA A 554 -21.80 4.09 -11.60
CA ALA A 554 -21.15 3.80 -10.33
C ALA A 554 -20.47 5.05 -9.74
N VAL A 555 -20.66 5.27 -8.44
CA VAL A 555 -20.13 6.40 -7.68
C VAL A 555 -18.61 6.38 -7.71
N SER A 556 -18.00 5.21 -7.48
CA SER A 556 -16.54 4.99 -7.57
C SER A 556 -15.95 5.49 -8.89
N LEU A 557 -16.58 5.19 -10.03
CA LEU A 557 -16.16 5.68 -11.34
C LEU A 557 -16.26 7.20 -11.47
N CYS A 558 -17.29 7.81 -10.87
CA CYS A 558 -17.54 9.25 -10.97
C CYS A 558 -16.58 10.07 -10.09
N VAL A 559 -16.20 9.55 -8.93
CA VAL A 559 -15.36 10.27 -7.95
C VAL A 559 -13.88 10.09 -8.19
N GLU A 560 -13.47 9.00 -8.84
CA GLU A 560 -12.07 8.76 -9.14
C GLU A 560 -11.58 9.59 -10.33
N ASP A 561 -10.39 10.19 -10.20
CA ASP A 561 -9.74 10.93 -11.29
C ASP A 561 -8.68 10.06 -11.97
N GLN A 562 -9.13 9.11 -12.78
CA GLN A 562 -8.29 8.18 -13.53
C GLN A 562 -7.98 8.63 -14.97
N ASP A 563 -7.90 9.94 -15.26
CA ASP A 563 -7.47 10.40 -16.60
C ASP A 563 -5.95 10.33 -16.75
N TYR A 564 -5.41 9.11 -16.70
CA TYR A 564 -3.97 8.85 -16.84
C TYR A 564 -3.45 9.36 -18.18
N MET A 565 -4.12 9.00 -19.28
CA MET A 565 -3.72 9.42 -20.62
C MET A 565 -3.83 10.94 -20.81
N GLY A 566 -4.86 11.59 -20.25
CA GLY A 566 -4.94 13.06 -20.26
C GLY A 566 -3.83 13.72 -19.47
N ARG A 567 -3.36 13.13 -18.36
CA ARG A 567 -2.18 13.61 -17.62
C ARG A 567 -0.89 13.47 -18.43
N ILE A 568 -0.71 12.35 -19.14
CA ILE A 568 0.43 12.19 -20.07
C ILE A 568 0.39 13.27 -21.15
N LYS A 569 -0.77 13.49 -21.78
CA LYS A 569 -0.91 14.53 -22.80
C LYS A 569 -0.60 15.92 -22.24
N LYS A 570 -1.06 16.22 -21.02
CA LYS A 570 -0.75 17.48 -20.34
C LYS A 570 0.75 17.63 -20.05
N LEU A 571 1.44 16.53 -19.72
CA LEU A 571 2.90 16.52 -19.60
C LEU A 571 3.58 16.82 -20.94
N GLN A 572 3.12 16.20 -22.04
CA GLN A 572 3.61 16.49 -23.39
C GLN A 572 3.40 17.97 -23.76
N GLU A 573 2.24 18.55 -23.44
CA GLU A 573 1.97 19.98 -23.64
C GLU A 573 2.96 20.87 -22.88
N TYR A 574 3.32 20.52 -21.64
CA TYR A 574 4.36 21.25 -20.90
C TYR A 574 5.75 21.09 -21.54
N LEU A 575 6.09 19.90 -22.04
CA LEU A 575 7.35 19.66 -22.74
C LEU A 575 7.42 20.47 -24.05
N ASP A 576 6.32 20.57 -24.79
CA ASP A 576 6.22 21.37 -26.01
C ASP A 576 6.30 22.88 -25.72
N GLN A 577 5.73 23.33 -24.59
CA GLN A 577 5.91 24.71 -24.12
C GLN A 577 7.38 25.00 -23.81
N VAL A 578 8.06 24.11 -23.07
CA VAL A 578 9.50 24.23 -22.82
C VAL A 578 10.25 24.27 -24.15
N ARG A 579 10.00 23.33 -25.06
CA ARG A 579 10.61 23.28 -26.39
C ARG A 579 10.39 24.58 -27.19
N THR A 580 9.24 25.23 -27.02
CA THR A 580 8.93 26.50 -27.67
C THR A 580 9.70 27.68 -27.06
N ILE A 581 9.94 27.66 -25.74
CA ILE A 581 10.74 28.67 -25.03
C ILE A 581 12.23 28.54 -25.41
N VAL A 582 12.76 27.31 -25.50
CA VAL A 582 14.18 27.05 -25.73
C VAL A 582 14.56 26.98 -27.22
N LYS A 583 13.96 27.83 -28.06
CA LYS A 583 14.28 27.90 -29.51
C LYS A 583 15.67 28.52 -29.76
N PRO A 584 16.31 28.23 -30.92
CA PRO A 584 17.54 28.91 -31.32
C PRO A 584 17.36 30.43 -31.29
N GLY A 585 18.17 31.12 -30.49
CA GLY A 585 18.06 32.57 -30.22
C GLY A 585 17.58 32.95 -28.82
N CYS A 586 17.19 31.99 -27.97
CA CYS A 586 16.92 32.25 -26.55
C CYS A 586 18.20 32.65 -25.77
N SER A 587 18.04 33.40 -24.67
CA SER A 587 19.17 33.80 -23.82
C SER A 587 19.85 32.60 -23.18
N GLN A 588 21.17 32.67 -22.97
CA GLN A 588 21.93 31.61 -22.30
C GLN A 588 21.40 31.27 -20.90
N ASP A 589 20.90 32.26 -20.16
CA ASP A 589 20.41 32.03 -18.79
C ASP A 589 19.13 31.18 -18.77
N VAL A 590 18.21 31.43 -19.72
CA VAL A 590 17.00 30.61 -19.91
C VAL A 590 17.36 29.18 -20.31
N LEU A 591 18.34 28.99 -21.21
CA LEU A 591 18.81 27.66 -21.60
C LEU A 591 19.44 26.90 -20.41
N LYS A 592 20.30 27.57 -19.63
CA LYS A 592 20.91 26.97 -18.42
C LYS A 592 19.86 26.60 -17.37
N ALA A 593 18.88 27.48 -17.13
CA ALA A 593 17.79 27.22 -16.21
C ALA A 593 16.93 26.02 -16.67
N ALA A 594 16.56 25.96 -17.94
CA ALA A 594 15.80 24.85 -18.50
C ALA A 594 16.56 23.51 -18.38
N LEU A 595 17.86 23.49 -18.70
CA LEU A 595 18.69 22.30 -18.53
C LEU A 595 18.78 21.84 -17.08
N SER A 596 18.97 22.77 -16.13
CA SER A 596 19.04 22.44 -14.71
C SER A 596 17.73 21.87 -14.16
N VAL A 597 16.59 22.46 -14.54
CA VAL A 597 15.27 21.96 -14.12
C VAL A 597 14.99 20.59 -14.73
N MET A 598 15.25 20.40 -16.03
CA MET A 598 15.01 19.12 -16.69
C MET A 598 15.93 18.01 -16.17
N ALA A 599 17.18 18.31 -15.84
CA ALA A 599 18.08 17.38 -15.18
C ALA A 599 17.53 16.94 -13.81
N SER A 600 17.10 17.89 -12.98
CA SER A 600 16.50 17.59 -11.67
C SER A 600 15.22 16.75 -11.79
N VAL A 601 14.33 17.06 -12.75
CA VAL A 601 13.13 16.26 -13.01
C VAL A 601 13.51 14.84 -13.43
N THR A 602 14.52 14.69 -14.29
CA THR A 602 15.00 13.39 -14.76
C THR A 602 15.59 12.57 -13.61
N ASP A 603 16.40 13.17 -12.74
CA ASP A 603 16.98 12.51 -11.57
C ASP A 603 15.89 12.04 -10.59
N VAL A 604 14.88 12.89 -10.33
CA VAL A 604 13.74 12.54 -9.48
C VAL A 604 12.95 11.38 -10.08
N LEU A 605 12.60 11.44 -11.36
CA LEU A 605 11.86 10.37 -12.03
C LEU A 605 12.65 9.07 -12.12
N THR A 606 13.97 9.14 -12.36
CA THR A 606 14.85 7.96 -12.38
C THR A 606 14.92 7.33 -11.00
N THR A 607 15.03 8.15 -9.95
CA THR A 607 15.00 7.67 -8.56
C THR A 607 13.68 6.98 -8.24
N ILE A 608 12.55 7.61 -8.61
CA ILE A 608 11.19 7.05 -8.44
C ILE A 608 11.02 5.73 -9.20
N SER A 609 11.47 5.68 -10.45
CA SER A 609 11.38 4.48 -11.28
C SER A 609 12.28 3.34 -10.81
N SER A 610 13.39 3.66 -10.12
CA SER A 610 14.34 2.67 -9.61
C SER A 610 13.97 2.10 -8.24
N ASN A 611 13.20 2.84 -7.44
CA ASN A 611 12.73 2.43 -6.12
C ASN A 611 11.23 2.78 -5.98
N GLY A 612 10.35 1.92 -6.51
CA GLY A 612 8.89 2.12 -6.47
C GLY A 612 8.33 2.32 -5.05
N ASP A 613 8.94 1.69 -4.04
CA ASP A 613 8.55 1.82 -2.63
C ASP A 613 9.00 3.13 -1.98
N LEU A 614 9.94 3.86 -2.58
CA LEU A 614 10.53 5.05 -1.96
C LEU A 614 9.55 6.22 -1.93
N LEU A 615 8.61 6.32 -2.87
CA LEU A 615 7.59 7.39 -2.83
C LEU A 615 6.58 7.17 -1.72
N ASP A 616 6.18 5.93 -1.44
CA ASP A 616 5.40 5.62 -0.24
C ASP A 616 6.26 5.82 1.01
N GLU A 617 7.55 5.46 1.01
CA GLU A 617 8.45 5.78 2.13
C GLU A 617 8.74 7.28 2.31
N ILE A 618 8.70 8.10 1.25
CA ILE A 618 9.02 9.54 1.27
C ILE A 618 7.77 10.39 1.50
N LEU A 619 6.62 10.05 0.88
CA LEU A 619 5.36 10.77 1.07
C LEU A 619 4.64 10.34 2.37
N PHE A 620 4.70 9.06 2.80
CA PHE A 620 4.13 8.64 4.10
C PHE A 620 5.04 8.91 5.30
N ARG A 621 6.30 9.31 5.11
CA ARG A 621 7.10 9.87 6.21
C ARG A 621 6.81 11.35 6.48
N LEU A 622 5.97 12.00 5.68
CA LEU A 622 5.54 13.38 5.87
C LEU A 622 4.02 13.48 6.05
N GLU A 623 3.45 12.82 7.06
CA GLU A 623 2.29 13.43 7.70
C GLU A 623 2.72 14.73 8.40
N PRO A 624 1.92 15.80 8.39
CA PRO A 624 2.12 16.95 9.27
C PRO A 624 2.15 16.58 10.77
N LYS A 625 1.65 15.38 11.12
CA LYS A 625 1.74 14.75 12.44
C LYS A 625 2.97 13.85 12.62
N SER A 626 3.66 13.42 11.56
CA SER A 626 4.94 12.69 11.66
C SER A 626 6.14 13.59 11.97
N MET A 627 5.96 14.92 11.92
CA MET A 627 6.84 15.86 12.63
C MET A 627 6.55 15.95 14.13
N ALA A 628 5.45 15.38 14.62
CA ALA A 628 5.00 15.50 16.01
C ALA A 628 5.26 14.24 16.87
N MET A 629 5.85 13.17 16.32
CA MET A 629 6.29 12.00 17.10
C MET A 629 7.80 11.80 17.06
N MET A 630 8.55 12.87 17.33
CA MET A 630 9.77 12.72 18.11
C MET A 630 9.36 12.43 19.56
N ARG A 631 9.62 11.22 20.05
CA ARG A 631 9.50 10.90 21.47
C ARG A 631 10.37 11.83 22.30
N CYS A 632 9.76 12.85 22.91
CA CYS A 632 9.96 13.29 24.29
C CYS A 632 8.91 14.34 24.68
N THR A 633 8.17 14.03 25.75
CA THR A 633 7.33 14.91 26.61
C THR A 633 5.89 15.23 26.17
N ASN A 634 4.94 14.74 27.00
CA ASN A 634 3.65 15.39 27.21
C ASN A 634 3.90 16.79 27.78
N ASN A 635 3.84 17.80 26.92
CA ASN A 635 3.08 19.04 27.11
C ASN A 635 3.20 19.87 25.82
N SER A 636 2.06 20.18 25.22
CA SER A 636 1.89 20.76 23.88
C SER A 636 2.85 21.93 23.55
N ILE A 637 3.53 21.86 22.41
CA ILE A 637 4.09 23.04 21.73
C ILE A 637 2.98 23.68 20.88
N LYS A 638 2.46 24.83 21.32
CA LYS A 638 1.70 25.73 20.43
C LYS A 638 2.69 26.37 19.46
N SER A 639 2.50 26.13 18.16
CA SER A 639 3.30 26.78 17.12
C SER A 639 2.95 28.27 17.03
N TYR A 640 3.96 29.12 17.21
CA TYR A 640 3.95 30.50 16.72
C TYR A 640 4.66 30.52 15.35
N LEU A 641 3.98 30.03 14.32
CA LEU A 641 4.42 30.18 12.92
C LEU A 641 3.68 31.35 12.29
N SER A 642 4.12 32.56 12.64
CA SER A 642 3.84 33.78 11.88
C SER A 642 4.91 34.82 12.19
N ASP A 643 6.18 34.44 12.02
CA ASP A 643 7.32 35.36 11.97
C ASP A 643 8.03 35.19 10.61
N PRO A 644 8.09 36.22 9.76
CA PRO A 644 8.69 36.14 8.43
C PRO A 644 10.24 36.02 8.43
N ARG A 645 10.88 35.82 9.59
CA ARG A 645 12.34 35.68 9.74
C ARG A 645 12.87 34.24 9.67
N PHE A 646 12.01 33.23 9.56
CA PHE A 646 12.41 31.83 9.36
C PHE A 646 12.28 31.43 7.88
N GLY A 647 13.36 31.61 7.11
CA GLY A 647 13.51 31.05 5.77
C GLY A 647 13.97 29.57 5.82
N PRO A 648 13.62 28.74 4.83
CA PRO A 648 13.85 27.30 4.86
C PRO A 648 15.32 26.96 4.55
N GLU A 649 16.10 26.57 5.56
CA GLU A 649 17.42 25.96 5.38
C GLU A 649 17.37 24.46 5.70
N TYR A 650 16.93 23.65 4.74
CA TYR A 650 17.11 22.20 4.75
C TYR A 650 18.03 21.79 3.59
N PRO A 651 19.30 21.40 3.82
CA PRO A 651 20.09 20.72 2.81
C PRO A 651 20.13 19.19 3.03
N SER A 652 19.68 18.50 1.97
CA SER A 652 20.09 17.19 1.44
C SER A 652 20.43 16.03 2.40
N TRP A 653 19.66 14.94 2.26
CA TRP A 653 19.85 13.64 2.91
C TRP A 653 21.06 12.92 2.31
N VAL A 654 21.97 12.40 3.15
CA VAL A 654 23.06 11.51 2.69
C VAL A 654 23.06 10.21 3.48
N ARG A 655 22.55 9.15 2.83
CA ARG A 655 22.35 7.76 3.32
C ARG A 655 21.39 7.60 4.53
N PRO A 656 20.62 6.49 4.62
CA PRO A 656 19.39 6.43 5.43
C PRO A 656 19.57 6.36 6.96
N SER A 657 20.78 6.49 7.49
CA SER A 657 21.12 6.17 8.89
C SER A 657 21.79 7.29 9.68
N LEU A 658 21.89 8.51 9.14
CA LEU A 658 22.57 9.63 9.80
C LEU A 658 21.62 10.80 10.04
N PHE A 659 21.37 11.11 11.33
CA PHE A 659 20.59 12.27 11.74
C PHE A 659 21.51 13.36 12.31
N ASN A 660 21.28 14.62 11.92
CA ASN A 660 22.10 15.78 12.30
C ASN A 660 21.30 16.72 13.22
N LEU A 661 21.79 16.95 14.45
CA LEU A 661 21.18 17.88 15.40
C LEU A 661 22.13 19.06 15.68
N GLY A 662 21.64 20.29 15.48
CA GLY A 662 22.37 21.52 15.79
C GLY A 662 22.09 22.02 17.21
N SER A 663 23.13 22.18 18.02
CA SER A 663 23.03 22.73 19.38
C SER A 663 22.86 24.26 19.40
N TYR A 664 21.74 24.76 18.92
CA TYR A 664 21.18 26.03 19.41
C TYR A 664 19.72 25.92 19.87
N GLY A 665 19.18 24.69 19.86
CA GLY A 665 18.00 24.31 20.61
C GLY A 665 18.39 23.50 21.83
N ALA A 666 18.48 24.17 22.98
CA ALA A 666 17.80 23.68 24.18
C ALA A 666 18.12 22.23 24.66
N THR A 667 19.24 22.01 25.36
CA THR A 667 19.37 20.86 26.29
C THR A 667 18.47 21.10 27.51
N TYR A 668 17.17 20.84 27.39
CA TYR A 668 16.23 20.93 28.52
C TYR A 668 15.81 19.54 28.95
N VAL A 669 16.48 18.99 29.96
CA VAL A 669 15.87 17.97 30.83
C VAL A 669 15.54 18.69 32.13
N SER A 670 14.32 19.23 32.23
CA SER A 670 13.77 19.74 33.49
C SER A 670 12.75 18.74 34.01
N ASN A 671 12.98 18.13 35.17
CA ASN A 671 11.93 17.42 35.87
C ASN A 671 12.07 17.64 37.39
N PRO A 672 11.12 18.33 38.04
CA PRO A 672 11.19 18.67 39.47
C PRO A 672 11.11 17.47 40.43
N GLY A 673 10.96 16.24 39.92
CA GLY A 673 10.93 15.00 40.72
C GLY A 673 12.26 14.26 40.88
N SER A 674 13.35 14.65 40.19
CA SER A 674 14.69 14.10 40.49
C SER A 674 15.23 14.80 41.74
N LYS A 675 15.72 14.04 42.73
CA LYS A 675 16.35 14.62 43.93
C LYS A 675 17.73 15.23 43.64
N LEU A 676 18.33 15.00 42.46
CA LEU A 676 19.75 15.27 42.20
C LEU A 676 20.08 15.94 40.86
N ILE A 677 19.10 16.16 39.96
CA ILE A 677 19.24 17.05 38.79
C ILE A 677 18.44 18.36 39.01
N PRO A 678 18.77 19.20 40.01
CA PRO A 678 18.17 20.53 40.09
C PRO A 678 18.89 21.45 39.11
N MET A 679 18.20 21.86 38.05
CA MET A 679 18.59 22.97 37.16
C MET A 679 19.98 22.86 36.49
N ILE A 680 20.00 22.30 35.28
CA ILE A 680 21.03 22.63 34.29
C ILE A 680 20.50 23.80 33.45
N VAL A 681 20.54 25.00 34.01
CA VAL A 681 20.32 26.24 33.25
C VAL A 681 21.34 27.24 33.77
N ASN A 682 22.19 27.77 32.89
CA ASN A 682 22.74 29.09 33.15
C ASN A 682 22.27 30.07 32.09
N GLY A 683 21.27 30.82 32.53
CA GLY A 683 20.85 32.12 32.08
C GLY A 683 20.16 32.81 33.26
N GLY A 684 20.90 33.06 34.34
CA GLY A 684 20.50 33.97 35.41
C GLY A 684 20.06 33.33 36.73
N LEU A 685 21.01 33.15 37.64
CA LEU A 685 20.78 32.97 39.08
C LEU A 685 20.07 34.21 39.67
N LYS A 686 18.85 34.03 40.19
CA LYS A 686 18.35 34.81 41.33
C LYS A 686 17.53 33.92 42.25
N GLY A 687 18.04 33.74 43.47
CA GLY A 687 17.24 33.38 44.63
C GLY A 687 17.45 32.00 45.21
N LEU A 688 18.67 31.67 45.65
CA LEU A 688 18.89 30.82 46.82
C LEU A 688 20.17 31.31 47.52
N SER A 689 19.98 31.89 48.71
CA SER A 689 21.01 32.32 49.63
C SER A 689 21.62 31.11 50.36
N GLY A 690 22.94 30.99 50.32
CA GLY A 690 23.70 30.11 51.22
C GLY A 690 24.33 28.90 50.55
N ILE A 691 25.52 29.11 49.97
CA ILE A 691 26.70 28.23 49.82
C ILE A 691 27.41 28.69 48.53
N SER A 692 28.51 29.42 48.71
CA SER A 692 29.35 29.96 47.65
C SER A 692 30.41 28.94 47.20
N TYR A 693 30.46 28.60 45.91
CA TYR A 693 31.64 28.00 45.28
C TYR A 693 32.24 28.98 44.25
N PRO A 694 33.56 29.24 44.27
CA PRO A 694 34.17 30.22 43.38
C PRO A 694 34.54 29.60 42.02
N GLY A 695 34.02 30.17 40.93
CA GLY A 695 34.62 30.06 39.58
C GLY A 695 33.77 29.38 38.48
N GLY A 696 33.46 30.15 37.43
CA GLY A 696 33.50 29.67 36.03
C GLY A 696 32.24 29.05 35.40
N ASN A 697 31.76 29.67 34.33
CA ASN A 697 30.55 29.39 33.53
C ASN A 697 30.56 28.09 32.67
N VAL A 698 31.21 27.00 33.11
CA VAL A 698 31.44 25.79 32.28
C VAL A 698 30.55 24.58 32.65
N ALA A 699 29.83 24.62 33.77
CA ALA A 699 29.26 23.40 34.37
C ALA A 699 27.95 22.86 33.78
N CYS A 700 27.24 23.55 32.87
CA CYS A 700 25.93 23.09 32.40
C CYS A 700 25.97 22.08 31.22
N THR A 701 26.97 22.15 30.34
CA THR A 701 27.04 21.25 29.16
C THR A 701 27.63 19.87 29.45
N GLU A 702 28.35 19.70 30.56
CA GLU A 702 29.11 18.47 30.83
C GLU A 702 28.29 17.35 31.49
N ARG A 703 27.18 17.67 32.18
CA ARG A 703 26.36 16.67 32.89
C ARG A 703 25.37 15.89 32.02
N ALA A 704 25.08 16.34 30.79
CA ALA A 704 24.31 15.55 29.82
C ALA A 704 25.04 14.27 29.36
N MET A 705 26.35 14.18 29.62
CA MET A 705 27.23 13.08 29.21
C MET A 705 27.16 11.86 30.13
N CYS A 706 26.55 11.99 31.32
CA CYS A 706 26.35 10.92 32.30
C CYS A 706 25.05 10.14 32.07
N VAL A 707 24.30 10.46 31.00
CA VAL A 707 22.97 9.94 30.73
C VAL A 707 23.00 8.95 29.57
N GLY A 708 22.65 7.69 29.86
CA GLY A 708 22.49 6.62 28.88
C GLY A 708 21.03 6.28 28.65
N PHE A 709 20.73 5.82 27.44
CA PHE A 709 19.39 5.37 27.06
C PHE A 709 19.42 3.87 26.84
N ALA A 710 18.55 3.14 27.52
CA ALA A 710 18.38 1.70 27.36
C ALA A 710 16.96 1.38 26.88
N VAL A 711 16.84 0.34 26.06
CA VAL A 711 15.54 -0.11 25.54
C VAL A 711 14.86 -0.98 26.60
N ASN A 712 13.64 -0.63 27.01
CA ASN A 712 12.85 -1.46 27.93
C ASN A 712 12.36 -2.70 27.18
N ARG A 713 12.60 -3.90 27.74
CA ARG A 713 12.19 -5.18 27.11
C ARG A 713 10.72 -5.52 27.27
N ASN A 714 9.93 -4.74 28.02
CA ASN A 714 8.50 -5.03 28.13
C ASN A 714 7.80 -4.75 26.79
N LEU A 715 7.52 -5.82 26.05
CA LEU A 715 7.04 -5.82 24.66
C LEU A 715 5.75 -5.01 24.45
N THR A 716 4.99 -4.78 25.52
CA THR A 716 3.71 -4.05 25.52
C THR A 716 3.84 -2.53 25.63
N THR A 717 4.83 -1.97 26.33
CA THR A 717 4.89 -0.50 26.56
C THR A 717 5.94 0.22 25.72
N LYS A 718 6.93 -0.49 25.17
CA LYS A 718 8.04 0.04 24.35
C LYS A 718 8.66 1.34 24.89
N ARG A 719 8.69 1.54 26.20
CA ARG A 719 9.35 2.71 26.81
C ARG A 719 10.87 2.56 26.73
N PHE A 720 11.61 3.64 26.91
CA PHE A 720 13.06 3.58 27.12
C PHE A 720 13.33 3.91 28.58
N LYS A 721 14.34 3.26 29.17
CA LYS A 721 14.84 3.65 30.49
C LYS A 721 15.95 4.68 30.29
N ILE A 722 15.89 5.77 31.03
CA ILE A 722 16.99 6.74 31.09
C ILE A 722 17.80 6.40 32.33
N VAL A 723 19.11 6.21 32.17
CA VAL A 723 20.02 5.95 33.29
C VAL A 723 21.01 7.10 33.42
N GLY A 724 21.03 7.75 34.58
CA GLY A 724 22.04 8.74 34.95
C GLY A 724 23.07 8.15 35.90
N ILE A 725 24.36 8.40 35.65
CA ILE A 725 25.42 8.13 36.64
C ILE A 725 25.55 9.29 37.62
N LEU A 726 25.60 8.97 38.90
CA LEU A 726 25.92 9.87 39.99
C LEU A 726 27.37 9.61 40.46
N GLU A 727 28.26 10.56 40.22
CA GLU A 727 29.65 10.50 40.67
C GLU A 727 29.78 11.13 42.07
N MET A 728 30.09 10.32 43.09
CA MET A 728 30.24 10.72 44.49
C MET A 728 31.62 10.32 45.01
N GLU A 729 32.62 11.17 44.78
CA GLU A 729 34.03 10.91 45.09
C GLU A 729 34.55 9.57 44.51
N THR A 730 34.60 8.52 45.30
CA THR A 730 35.02 7.16 44.88
C THR A 730 33.85 6.21 44.61
N VAL A 731 32.62 6.63 44.91
CA VAL A 731 31.38 5.86 44.77
C VAL A 731 30.60 6.37 43.57
N TYR A 732 30.04 5.46 42.79
CA TYR A 732 29.24 5.76 41.61
C TYR A 732 27.87 5.12 41.75
N GLY A 733 26.82 5.94 41.84
CA GLY A 733 25.42 5.51 41.88
C GLY A 733 24.74 5.62 40.52
N PHE A 734 23.57 5.01 40.37
CA PHE A 734 22.78 5.05 39.14
C PHE A 734 21.34 5.46 39.44
N GLU A 735 20.82 6.46 38.74
CA GLU A 735 19.39 6.79 38.75
C GLU A 735 18.73 6.27 37.47
N ILE A 736 17.59 5.63 37.61
CA ILE A 736 16.81 5.06 36.51
C ILE A 736 15.47 5.80 36.43
N ASN A 737 15.09 6.19 35.22
CA ASN A 737 13.76 6.72 34.92
C ASN A 737 13.03 5.76 33.96
N GLU A 738 11.85 5.30 34.36
CA GLU A 738 11.01 4.36 33.60
C GLU A 738 9.76 5.03 32.97
N GLY A 739 9.71 6.37 32.95
CA GLY A 739 8.73 7.17 32.22
C GLY A 739 7.96 8.15 33.09
N ASP A 740 7.59 7.75 34.31
CA ASP A 740 6.69 8.53 35.18
C ASP A 740 7.37 9.02 36.47
N SER A 741 8.53 8.45 36.85
CA SER A 741 9.32 8.86 38.02
C SER A 741 10.79 8.44 37.91
N TRP A 742 11.66 9.18 38.61
CA TRP A 742 13.07 8.81 38.80
C TRP A 742 13.21 7.98 40.07
N ARG A 743 13.99 6.91 40.02
CA ARG A 743 14.36 6.10 41.19
C ARG A 743 15.87 5.88 41.22
N LEU A 744 16.44 5.85 42.42
CA LEU A 744 17.84 5.48 42.63
C LEU A 744 17.96 3.96 42.62
N SER A 745 18.93 3.42 41.91
CA SER A 745 19.28 2.00 41.97
C SER A 745 19.97 1.70 43.31
N GLU A 746 19.69 0.54 43.88
CA GLU A 746 20.34 0.07 45.11
C GLU A 746 21.82 -0.28 44.88
N THR A 747 22.21 -0.47 43.62
CA THR A 747 23.57 -0.83 43.24
C THR A 747 24.45 0.41 43.07
N SER A 748 25.60 0.41 43.73
CA SER A 748 26.65 1.41 43.55
C SER A 748 28.01 0.74 43.35
N ILE A 749 28.88 1.36 42.56
CA ILE A 749 30.27 0.91 42.38
C ILE A 749 31.18 1.78 43.25
N THR A 750 31.95 1.18 44.16
CA THR A 750 33.00 1.89 44.91
C THR A 750 34.36 1.54 44.32
N THR A 751 35.18 2.55 44.05
CA THR A 751 36.51 2.41 43.43
C THR A 751 37.61 2.88 44.39
N SER A 752 38.85 2.44 44.17
CA SER A 752 39.99 2.82 45.02
C SER A 752 40.46 4.27 44.80
N SER A 753 40.14 4.87 43.65
CA SER A 753 40.50 6.25 43.29
C SER A 753 39.42 6.91 42.43
N LYS A 754 39.20 8.21 42.64
CA LYS A 754 38.26 9.02 41.85
C LYS A 754 38.77 9.19 40.42
N SER A 755 37.89 8.95 39.44
CA SER A 755 38.11 9.30 38.03
C SER A 755 36.79 9.62 37.36
N ASP A 756 36.68 10.82 36.79
CA ASP A 756 35.44 11.28 36.18
C ASP A 756 35.19 10.57 34.83
N VAL A 757 33.93 10.45 34.43
CA VAL A 757 33.55 9.98 33.09
C VAL A 757 34.13 10.93 32.03
N THR A 758 34.59 10.35 30.92
CA THR A 758 35.29 11.08 29.84
C THR A 758 34.38 12.15 29.25
N THR A 759 34.80 13.42 29.37
CA THR A 759 34.03 14.56 28.90
C THR A 759 33.77 14.47 27.39
N ARG A 760 32.53 14.79 26.97
CA ARG A 760 32.09 14.75 25.56
C ARG A 760 32.10 13.35 24.91
N MET A 761 32.20 12.29 25.71
CA MET A 761 32.00 10.91 25.27
C MET A 761 30.61 10.38 25.63
N LYS A 762 29.89 9.84 24.64
CA LYS A 762 28.55 9.28 24.84
C LYS A 762 28.65 7.83 25.34
N PRO A 763 27.72 7.37 26.19
CA PRO A 763 27.67 5.96 26.56
C PRO A 763 27.31 5.07 25.38
N VAL A 764 27.84 3.85 25.40
CA VAL A 764 27.55 2.82 24.40
C VAL A 764 26.62 1.79 25.02
N TYR A 765 25.52 1.48 24.35
CA TYR A 765 24.60 0.41 24.76
C TYR A 765 24.92 -0.86 23.98
N LEU A 766 25.41 -1.89 24.66
CA LEU A 766 25.82 -3.16 24.06
C LEU A 766 25.32 -4.31 24.95
N ASP A 767 24.76 -5.36 24.35
CA ASP A 767 24.28 -6.57 25.05
C ASP A 767 23.41 -6.27 26.29
N ASN A 768 22.48 -5.31 26.14
CA ASN A 768 21.56 -4.82 27.17
C ASN A 768 22.20 -4.07 28.34
N THR A 769 23.47 -3.67 28.21
CA THR A 769 24.25 -2.99 29.24
C THR A 769 24.74 -1.64 28.70
N LEU A 770 24.65 -0.60 29.52
CA LEU A 770 25.22 0.70 29.20
C LEU A 770 26.67 0.76 29.68
N HIS A 771 27.55 1.31 28.84
CA HIS A 771 28.98 1.41 29.08
C HIS A 771 29.45 2.87 29.00
N TRP A 772 30.18 3.34 30.01
CA TRP A 772 30.81 4.66 30.05
C TRP A 772 32.32 4.54 30.22
N LEU A 773 33.08 5.28 29.41
CA LEU A 773 34.53 5.35 29.53
C LEU A 773 34.94 6.41 30.56
N ARG A 774 35.80 6.05 31.51
CA ARG A 774 36.41 6.97 32.49
C ARG A 774 37.74 7.54 31.99
N ASN A 775 38.15 8.68 32.54
CA ASN A 775 39.41 9.34 32.19
C ASN A 775 40.67 8.51 32.52
N ASP A 776 40.56 7.55 33.43
CA ASP A 776 41.61 6.59 33.79
C ASP A 776 41.70 5.39 32.81
N GLY A 777 40.80 5.34 31.82
CA GLY A 777 40.72 4.29 30.81
C GLY A 777 39.86 3.10 31.21
N SER A 778 39.35 3.04 32.45
CA SER A 778 38.42 2.00 32.90
C SER A 778 37.01 2.23 32.36
N ILE A 779 36.19 1.18 32.28
CA ILE A 779 34.82 1.25 31.75
C ILE A 779 33.84 0.90 32.85
N MET A 780 32.88 1.78 33.10
CA MET A 780 31.74 1.46 33.95
C MET A 780 30.65 0.81 33.13
N SER A 781 30.14 -0.33 33.58
CA SER A 781 29.00 -1.00 32.96
C SER A 781 27.81 -1.06 33.92
N PHE A 782 26.61 -0.85 33.40
CA PHE A 782 25.37 -0.94 34.17
C PHE A 782 24.26 -1.55 33.34
N ASN A 783 23.64 -2.61 33.85
CA ASN A 783 22.49 -3.24 33.23
C ASN A 783 21.21 -2.70 33.90
N PRO A 784 20.36 -1.93 33.20
CA PRO A 784 19.18 -1.33 33.80
C PRO A 784 17.98 -2.27 33.99
N GLU A 785 18.09 -3.53 33.57
CA GLU A 785 17.06 -4.55 33.83
C GLU A 785 17.42 -5.40 35.05
N THR A 786 18.68 -5.81 35.20
CA THR A 786 19.15 -6.53 36.39
C THR A 786 19.64 -5.62 37.51
N GLU A 787 19.80 -4.32 37.22
CA GLU A 787 20.42 -3.31 38.08
C GLU A 787 21.83 -3.68 38.56
N GLN A 788 22.51 -4.59 37.85
CA GLN A 788 23.89 -4.96 38.16
C GLN A 788 24.86 -3.97 37.52
N ALA A 789 25.82 -3.51 38.32
CA ALA A 789 26.87 -2.60 37.91
C ALA A 789 28.23 -3.28 38.06
N CYS A 790 29.14 -3.07 37.11
CA CYS A 790 30.50 -3.60 37.18
C CYS A 790 31.51 -2.56 36.70
N LEU A 791 32.69 -2.54 37.32
CA LEU A 791 33.83 -1.79 36.82
C LEU A 791 34.74 -2.74 36.05
N ILE A 792 34.93 -2.44 34.77
CA ILE A 792 35.86 -3.17 33.90
C ILE A 792 37.22 -2.46 33.97
N PRO A 793 38.25 -3.09 34.57
CA PRO A 793 39.58 -2.51 34.63
C PRO A 793 40.24 -2.61 33.26
N SER A 794 40.17 -1.53 32.49
CA SER A 794 40.94 -1.37 31.26
C SER A 794 41.90 -0.20 31.41
N ILE A 795 43.09 -0.32 30.83
CA ILE A 795 44.09 0.76 30.80
C ILE A 795 44.21 1.18 29.34
N PHE A 796 43.92 2.46 29.07
CA PHE A 796 44.18 3.08 27.78
C PHE A 796 44.98 4.35 28.00
N HIS A 797 46.24 4.34 27.57
CA HIS A 797 47.10 5.52 27.66
C HIS A 797 46.74 6.51 26.56
N ARG A 798 46.18 7.65 26.95
CA ARG A 798 45.85 8.75 26.04
C ARG A 798 47.11 9.51 25.64
N GLU A 799 47.40 9.58 24.35
CA GLU A 799 48.42 10.49 23.82
C GLU A 799 47.90 11.94 23.82
N PRO A 800 48.76 12.94 24.09
CA PRO A 800 48.39 14.36 24.00
C PRO A 800 47.77 14.68 22.62
N ASP A 801 46.77 15.57 22.59
CA ASP A 801 46.09 16.05 21.38
C ASP A 801 45.30 15.04 20.53
N THR A 802 45.10 13.81 21.03
CA THR A 802 44.25 12.81 20.36
C THR A 802 42.74 13.10 20.51
N LYS A 803 42.00 12.93 19.41
CA LYS A 803 40.52 12.89 19.39
C LYS A 803 40.05 11.46 19.63
N LEU A 804 39.20 11.27 20.63
CA LEU A 804 38.67 9.97 21.02
C LEU A 804 37.19 9.85 20.69
N LEU A 805 36.77 8.68 20.22
CA LEU A 805 35.37 8.29 20.07
C LEU A 805 35.19 6.88 20.65
N PHE A 806 34.26 6.72 21.58
CA PHE A 806 33.86 5.42 22.12
C PHE A 806 32.58 4.97 21.41
N ALA A 807 32.62 3.78 20.83
CA ALA A 807 31.59 3.29 19.94
C ALA A 807 31.45 1.76 20.04
N GLU A 808 30.40 1.26 19.43
CA GLU A 808 30.21 -0.16 19.18
C GLU A 808 30.63 -0.50 17.75
N SER A 809 31.34 -1.62 17.57
CA SER A 809 31.53 -2.20 16.25
C SER A 809 30.46 -3.25 15.99
N VAL A 810 29.44 -2.90 15.21
CA VAL A 810 28.29 -3.78 14.90
C VAL A 810 28.73 -5.10 14.25
N LYS A 811 29.83 -5.08 13.47
CA LYS A 811 30.34 -6.27 12.76
C LYS A 811 30.88 -7.35 13.71
N ILE A 812 31.36 -6.97 14.89
CA ILE A 812 31.99 -7.89 15.85
C ILE A 812 31.31 -7.87 17.22
N ASN A 813 30.27 -7.05 17.41
CA ASN A 813 29.51 -6.87 18.66
C ASN A 813 30.43 -6.61 19.87
N ARG A 814 31.38 -5.68 19.74
CA ARG A 814 32.37 -5.35 20.78
C ARG A 814 32.56 -3.84 20.95
N LEU A 815 32.89 -3.45 22.19
CA LEU A 815 33.30 -2.09 22.53
C LEU A 815 34.58 -1.71 21.79
N THR A 816 34.53 -0.56 21.13
CA THR A 816 35.59 -0.06 20.25
C THR A 816 35.94 1.37 20.63
N LEU A 817 37.24 1.66 20.72
CA LEU A 817 37.77 2.99 20.96
C LEU A 817 38.53 3.45 19.72
N ILE A 818 38.13 4.57 19.16
CA ILE A 818 38.79 5.20 18.03
C ILE A 818 39.62 6.35 18.56
N SER A 819 40.93 6.34 18.30
CA SER A 819 41.87 7.40 18.64
C SER A 819 42.49 7.97 17.38
N GLY A 820 42.30 9.27 17.14
CA GLY A 820 42.81 9.93 15.95
C GLY A 820 43.76 11.09 16.26
N THR A 821 44.85 11.14 15.50
CA THR A 821 45.70 12.30 15.28
C THR A 821 45.42 12.89 13.89
N ILE A 822 46.00 14.07 13.60
CA ILE A 822 45.87 14.71 12.28
C ILE A 822 46.38 13.80 11.15
N GLU A 823 47.35 12.93 11.44
CA GLU A 823 47.95 12.03 10.44
C GLU A 823 47.32 10.64 10.40
N THR A 824 46.92 10.08 11.55
CA THR A 824 46.50 8.68 11.64
C THR A 824 45.33 8.49 12.59
N ILE A 825 44.41 7.60 12.23
CA ILE A 825 43.30 7.16 13.07
C ILE A 825 43.48 5.68 13.39
N SER A 826 43.62 5.37 14.67
CA SER A 826 43.81 4.04 15.21
C SER A 826 42.50 3.54 15.84
N VAL A 827 42.09 2.33 15.48
CA VAL A 827 40.89 1.66 15.98
C VAL A 827 41.29 0.54 16.92
N TYR A 828 40.87 0.62 18.17
CA TYR A 828 41.14 -0.37 19.22
C TYR A 828 39.86 -1.10 19.59
N THR A 829 39.93 -2.42 19.72
CA THR A 829 38.81 -3.24 20.18
C THR A 829 39.14 -3.82 21.54
N LEU A 830 38.17 -3.82 22.46
CA LEU A 830 38.32 -4.46 23.76
C LEU A 830 38.18 -5.99 23.60
N VAL A 831 39.20 -6.76 23.98
CA VAL A 831 39.18 -8.24 23.97
C VAL A 831 38.93 -8.80 25.38
N GLU A 832 38.58 -10.09 25.48
CA GLU A 832 38.11 -10.78 26.70
C GLU A 832 39.00 -10.61 27.95
N ASN A 833 40.28 -10.28 27.79
CA ASN A 833 41.19 -9.98 28.92
C ASN A 833 41.16 -8.50 29.36
N HIS A 834 40.11 -7.75 29.02
CA HIS A 834 39.94 -6.31 29.30
C HIS A 834 41.09 -5.41 28.76
N LYS A 835 41.81 -5.90 27.75
CA LYS A 835 42.92 -5.19 27.11
C LYS A 835 42.47 -4.61 25.77
N TRP A 836 42.88 -3.37 25.50
CA TRP A 836 42.68 -2.73 24.20
C TRP A 836 43.69 -3.28 23.18
N THR A 837 43.19 -3.89 22.10
CA THR A 837 44.03 -4.39 21.01
C THR A 837 43.85 -3.52 19.78
N LEU A 838 44.94 -2.97 19.26
CA LEU A 838 44.94 -2.22 18.00
C LEU A 838 44.49 -3.13 16.87
N THR A 839 43.32 -2.84 16.30
CA THR A 839 42.70 -3.64 15.24
C THR A 839 43.03 -3.09 13.87
N ARG A 840 43.11 -1.76 13.73
CA ARG A 840 43.41 -1.11 12.45
C ARG A 840 44.06 0.25 12.65
N ARG A 841 44.98 0.60 11.74
CA ARG A 841 45.53 1.96 11.62
C ARG A 841 45.18 2.49 10.25
N ILE A 842 44.51 3.64 10.21
CA ILE A 842 44.00 4.32 9.02
C ILE A 842 44.78 5.61 8.85
N LYS A 843 45.25 5.90 7.64
CA LYS A 843 45.82 7.22 7.34
C LYS A 843 44.66 8.23 7.31
N ASN A 844 44.72 9.24 8.16
CA ASN A 844 43.74 10.31 8.16
C ASN A 844 43.82 11.08 6.83
N ILE A 845 42.78 11.83 6.48
CA ILE A 845 42.82 12.68 5.29
C ILE A 845 44.00 13.65 5.39
N SER A 846 44.69 13.91 4.28
CA SER A 846 45.78 14.88 4.23
C SER A 846 45.25 16.28 4.54
N ILE A 847 45.40 16.68 5.80
CA ILE A 847 45.00 17.97 6.31
C ILE A 847 46.27 18.82 6.39
N GLU A 848 46.31 19.93 5.66
CA GLU A 848 47.37 20.93 5.78
C GLU A 848 47.14 21.72 7.07
N GLU A 849 48.07 21.63 8.04
CA GLU A 849 47.92 22.25 9.36
C GLU A 849 47.73 23.78 9.27
N GLU A 850 48.39 24.43 8.32
CA GLU A 850 48.32 25.89 8.12
C GLU A 850 46.92 26.39 7.74
N THR A 851 46.08 25.53 7.15
CA THR A 851 44.72 25.88 6.71
C THR A 851 43.62 25.28 7.58
N LEU A 852 43.94 24.46 8.58
CA LEU A 852 42.94 23.76 9.39
C LEU A 852 42.34 24.66 10.49
N VAL A 853 41.03 24.84 10.47
CA VAL A 853 40.29 25.54 11.54
C VAL A 853 39.87 24.56 12.63
N TYR A 854 39.34 23.40 12.24
CA TYR A 854 38.87 22.37 13.17
C TYR A 854 38.68 21.02 12.46
N TRP A 855 38.99 19.93 13.17
CA TRP A 855 38.56 18.59 12.78
C TRP A 855 38.12 17.76 13.99
N ASN A 856 37.24 16.79 13.74
CA ASN A 856 36.83 15.82 14.74
C ASN A 856 36.32 14.52 14.12
N ILE A 857 36.43 13.43 14.87
CA ILE A 857 35.82 12.14 14.53
C ILE A 857 34.35 12.23 14.90
N ALA A 858 33.48 12.07 13.91
CA ALA A 858 32.05 12.28 14.05
C ALA A 858 31.30 10.99 14.40
N MET A 859 31.69 9.86 13.81
CA MET A 859 30.96 8.60 13.94
C MET A 859 31.82 7.41 13.50
N TYR A 860 31.60 6.25 14.11
CA TYR A 860 32.16 4.97 13.71
C TYR A 860 31.14 3.87 13.95
N ASP A 861 31.06 2.90 13.04
CA ASP A 861 30.08 1.81 13.18
C ASP A 861 30.58 0.42 12.78
N GLY A 862 31.89 0.28 12.57
CA GLY A 862 32.52 -0.96 12.12
C GLY A 862 32.64 -1.10 10.60
N LYS A 863 31.80 -0.42 9.81
CA LYS A 863 31.85 -0.41 8.33
C LYS A 863 32.34 0.92 7.78
N CYS A 864 31.99 2.01 8.44
CA CYS A 864 32.38 3.36 8.03
C CYS A 864 32.93 4.14 9.22
N LEU A 865 33.84 5.07 8.92
CA LEU A 865 34.35 6.07 9.85
C LEU A 865 34.10 7.45 9.24
N VAL A 866 33.50 8.36 10.00
CA VAL A 866 33.16 9.71 9.52
C VAL A 866 34.02 10.74 10.24
N VAL A 867 34.64 11.64 9.48
CA VAL A 867 35.47 12.75 9.99
C VAL A 867 34.93 14.06 9.45
N ARG A 868 34.79 15.06 10.32
CA ARG A 868 34.45 16.44 9.93
C ARG A 868 35.72 17.27 9.85
N VAL A 869 35.85 18.07 8.80
CA VAL A 869 36.95 19.04 8.63
C VAL A 869 36.43 20.41 8.20
N LYS A 870 36.99 21.46 8.80
CA LYS A 870 36.80 22.86 8.40
C LYS A 870 38.15 23.50 8.09
N LYS A 871 38.29 24.08 6.90
CA LYS A 871 39.51 24.79 6.45
C LYS A 871 39.29 26.30 6.35
N MET A 872 40.34 27.11 6.50
CA MET A 872 40.37 28.54 6.23
C MET A 872 40.09 28.79 4.74
N GLY A 873 39.26 29.80 4.42
CA GLY A 873 38.96 30.21 3.03
C GLY A 873 37.70 29.60 2.39
N LEU A 874 37.08 28.59 3.01
CA LEU A 874 35.69 28.22 2.71
C LEU A 874 34.76 29.33 3.22
N GLU A 875 33.56 29.51 2.62
CA GLU A 875 32.55 30.45 3.15
C GLU A 875 32.47 30.34 4.67
N PRO A 876 32.32 31.44 5.43
CA PRO A 876 32.53 31.48 6.89
C PRO A 876 31.74 30.42 7.68
N LEU A 877 30.71 29.86 7.05
CA LEU A 877 29.81 28.85 7.56
C LEU A 877 30.04 27.43 6.99
N ALA A 878 30.91 27.13 6.03
CA ALA A 878 30.97 25.77 5.44
C ALA A 878 31.93 24.80 6.18
N SER A 879 31.52 23.55 6.42
CA SER A 879 32.36 22.42 6.89
C SER A 879 32.07 21.14 6.09
N VAL A 880 33.10 20.33 5.83
CA VAL A 880 33.00 19.13 4.97
C VAL A 880 33.03 17.86 5.81
N LEU A 881 32.14 16.91 5.51
CA LEU A 881 32.15 15.57 6.09
C LEU A 881 32.80 14.59 5.12
N HIS A 882 33.84 13.91 5.61
CA HIS A 882 34.55 12.84 4.90
C HIS A 882 34.16 11.50 5.50
N VAL A 883 33.97 10.50 4.65
CA VAL A 883 33.69 9.12 5.07
C VAL A 883 34.78 8.21 4.57
N TYR A 884 35.33 7.43 5.48
CA TYR A 884 36.23 6.33 5.18
C TYR A 884 35.41 5.04 5.13
N ASP A 885 35.44 4.39 3.98
CA ASP A 885 34.89 3.05 3.83
C ASP A 885 35.93 2.02 4.30
N MET A 886 35.57 1.24 5.32
CA MET A 886 36.48 0.26 5.91
C MET A 886 36.74 -0.94 4.98
N GLU A 887 35.84 -1.26 4.06
CA GLU A 887 36.01 -2.39 3.13
C GLU A 887 36.76 -1.94 1.88
N ALA A 888 36.39 -0.79 1.31
CA ALA A 888 37.07 -0.23 0.15
C ALA A 888 38.42 0.45 0.47
N ASN A 889 38.75 0.63 1.75
CA ASN A 889 40.00 1.21 2.25
C ASN A 889 40.34 2.57 1.61
N SER A 890 39.32 3.41 1.44
CA SER A 890 39.43 4.70 0.75
C SER A 890 38.52 5.77 1.38
N TRP A 891 38.93 7.03 1.21
CA TRP A 891 38.17 8.21 1.64
C TRP A 891 37.26 8.72 0.52
N GLY A 892 36.03 9.08 0.88
CA GLY A 892 35.08 9.83 0.05
C GLY A 892 34.59 11.09 0.74
N VAL A 893 33.97 11.99 -0.01
CA VAL A 893 33.28 13.18 0.51
C VAL A 893 31.79 12.86 0.62
N LEU A 894 31.21 13.05 1.79
CA LEU A 894 29.80 12.76 2.06
C LEU A 894 28.91 13.96 1.73
N VAL A 895 29.21 15.15 2.28
CA VAL A 895 28.44 16.39 2.08
C VAL A 895 29.23 17.61 2.57
N SER A 896 28.90 18.79 2.04
CA SER A 896 29.29 20.10 2.59
C SER A 896 28.12 20.69 3.39
N THR A 897 28.35 21.08 4.64
CA THR A 897 27.32 21.60 5.54
C THR A 897 27.59 23.05 5.93
N LEU A 898 26.56 23.90 5.89
CA LEU A 898 26.58 25.24 6.47
C LEU A 898 26.47 25.12 8.01
N ALA A 899 27.58 25.22 8.73
CA ALA A 899 27.71 25.28 10.18
C ALA A 899 28.35 26.61 10.65
N TRP A 900 27.67 27.30 11.57
CA TRP A 900 28.25 28.44 12.30
C TRP A 900 29.46 28.00 13.14
N PRO A 901 30.48 28.86 13.33
CA PRO A 901 31.77 28.49 13.93
C PRO A 901 31.68 27.90 15.34
N ASN A 902 30.59 28.14 16.07
CA ASN A 902 30.42 27.75 17.47
C ASN A 902 29.31 26.69 17.70
N CYS A 903 28.74 26.09 16.66
CA CYS A 903 27.68 25.09 16.80
C CYS A 903 28.26 23.67 16.90
N VAL A 904 28.16 23.04 18.07
CA VAL A 904 28.50 21.63 18.26
C VAL A 904 27.38 20.77 17.65
N ARG A 905 27.56 20.33 16.39
CA ARG A 905 26.59 19.44 15.72
C ARG A 905 26.96 17.97 15.98
N ASP A 906 26.07 17.25 16.67
CA ASP A 906 26.19 15.83 16.98
C ASP A 906 25.47 14.98 15.94
N PHE A 907 26.09 13.86 15.56
CA PHE A 907 25.48 12.87 14.65
C PHE A 907 24.98 11.66 15.41
N TYR A 908 23.76 11.23 15.10
CA TYR A 908 23.17 10.00 15.65
C TYR A 908 23.05 8.94 14.56
N LYS A 909 23.40 7.71 14.90
CA LYS A 909 23.15 6.53 14.07
C LYS A 909 21.70 6.11 14.26
N LEU A 910 20.93 6.10 13.17
CA LEU A 910 19.56 5.58 13.14
C LEU A 910 19.62 4.13 12.62
N THR A 911 19.25 3.17 13.47
CA THR A 911 18.91 1.81 13.01
C THR A 911 17.39 1.71 13.11
N PRO A 912 16.63 1.72 12.00
CA PRO A 912 15.19 1.53 12.06
C PRO A 912 14.90 0.17 12.69
N SER A 913 14.20 0.13 13.82
CA SER A 913 13.67 -1.13 14.34
C SER A 913 12.38 -1.47 13.60
N LEU A 914 12.31 -2.67 13.01
CA LEU A 914 11.16 -3.19 12.27
C LEU A 914 10.00 -3.65 13.19
N PHE A 915 9.89 -3.14 14.42
CA PHE A 915 8.89 -3.59 15.39
C PHE A 915 7.74 -2.59 15.56
N PHE A 916 6.57 -2.92 14.99
CA PHE A 916 5.26 -2.28 15.17
C PHE A 916 4.77 -2.31 16.63
N VAL A 917 4.30 -1.18 17.20
CA VAL A 917 3.62 -1.09 18.52
C VAL A 917 2.12 -1.17 18.27
N GLU A 918 1.39 -2.03 18.97
CA GLU A 918 -0.07 -1.97 19.15
C GLU A 918 -0.41 -0.96 20.26
N GLU A 919 -1.34 -0.03 20.01
CA GLU A 919 -1.85 0.91 21.01
C GLU A 919 -2.94 0.25 21.86
N ASP A 920 -2.89 0.51 23.18
CA ASP A 920 -3.93 0.17 24.16
C ASP A 920 -4.58 1.49 24.62
N GLU A 921 -5.87 1.67 24.31
CA GLU A 921 -6.68 2.83 24.69
C GLU A 921 -7.44 2.58 26.00
N GLN A 922 -7.20 3.41 27.03
CA GLN A 922 -8.24 3.70 28.03
C GLN A 922 -8.25 5.17 28.49
N GLN A 923 -9.38 5.83 28.18
CA GLN A 923 -10.04 6.99 28.83
C GLN A 923 -9.36 8.38 28.71
N LYS A 924 -10.04 9.51 28.44
CA LYS A 924 -11.47 9.89 28.54
C LYS A 924 -11.76 11.16 27.71
N VAL A 925 -13.02 11.29 27.31
CA VAL A 925 -13.70 12.28 26.46
C VAL A 925 -13.84 13.69 27.08
N LEU A 926 -13.85 14.76 26.25
CA LEU A 926 -14.78 15.92 26.37
C LEU A 926 -14.94 16.72 25.05
N VAL A 927 -16.18 17.20 24.85
CA VAL A 927 -16.84 17.62 23.58
C VAL A 927 -16.72 19.14 23.31
N ALA A 928 -16.91 19.49 22.02
CA ALA A 928 -16.74 20.75 21.31
C ALA A 928 -17.50 22.01 21.79
N SER A 929 -16.98 23.21 21.49
CA SER A 929 -17.79 24.32 20.92
C SER A 929 -16.96 25.43 20.23
N ASN A 930 -17.58 25.94 19.17
CA ASN A 930 -17.36 27.10 18.29
C ASN A 930 -16.37 28.24 18.64
N ASP A 931 -15.53 28.52 17.62
CA ASP A 931 -15.18 29.80 16.98
C ASP A 931 -14.75 31.05 17.80
N ARG A 932 -13.72 31.74 17.25
CA ARG A 932 -13.16 33.11 17.55
C ARG A 932 -11.93 33.27 18.49
N ARG A 933 -10.76 33.39 17.84
CA ARG A 933 -9.58 34.31 18.02
C ARG A 933 -9.15 34.85 19.43
N ILE A 934 -7.89 34.51 19.80
CA ILE A 934 -6.79 35.22 20.57
C ILE A 934 -7.19 35.79 21.97
N SER A 935 -6.55 35.56 23.14
CA SER A 935 -5.14 35.87 23.52
C SER A 935 -4.81 35.59 25.02
N TYR A 936 -3.54 35.26 25.31
CA TYR A 936 -2.77 35.35 26.58
C TYR A 936 -2.77 34.22 27.63
N ILE A 937 -1.57 34.10 28.25
CA ILE A 937 -0.91 32.90 28.81
C ILE A 937 -1.16 32.71 30.31
N ASN A 938 -2.07 33.47 30.92
CA ASN A 938 -2.25 33.50 32.38
C ASN A 938 -3.25 32.46 32.94
N SER A 939 -4.01 31.76 32.10
CA SER A 939 -4.95 30.71 32.56
C SER A 939 -4.36 29.29 32.52
N ILE A 940 -3.11 29.10 32.07
CA ILE A 940 -2.41 27.81 32.13
C ILE A 940 -1.80 27.59 33.52
N MET A 941 -1.58 28.65 34.30
CA MET A 941 -1.10 28.55 35.68
C MET A 941 -2.20 28.20 36.70
N GLY A 942 -3.44 27.99 36.27
CA GLY A 942 -4.57 27.61 37.14
C GLY A 942 -4.94 26.11 37.13
N LEU A 943 -4.23 25.27 36.36
CA LEU A 943 -4.56 23.85 36.18
C LEU A 943 -3.47 22.87 36.65
N ILE A 944 -2.51 23.35 37.45
CA ILE A 944 -1.54 22.50 38.17
C ILE A 944 -1.56 22.86 39.66
N ASP A 945 -2.74 22.77 40.27
CA ASP A 945 -2.88 22.59 41.72
C ASP A 945 -4.01 21.59 41.96
N THR A 946 -3.67 20.30 41.93
CA THR A 946 -4.56 19.25 42.44
C THR A 946 -4.33 19.11 43.94
N THR A 947 -4.76 20.14 44.69
CA THR A 947 -5.19 20.02 46.08
C THR A 947 -6.59 20.64 46.25
N LYS A 948 -7.59 20.01 45.63
CA LYS A 948 -8.94 19.72 46.19
C LYS A 948 -9.83 19.03 45.17
#